data_AF-A0A161YGW0-F1
#
_entry.id   AF-A0A161YGW0-F1
#
_cell.length_a   1.000
_cell.length_b   1.000
_cell.length_c   1.000
_cell.angle_alpha   90.00
_cell.angle_beta   90.00
_cell.angle_gamma   90.00
#
_symmetry.space_group_name_H-M   'P 1'
#
loop_
_entity.id
_entity.type
_entity.pdbx_description
1 polymer ?
#
loop_
_entity_poly.entity_id
_entity_poly.type
_entity_poly.pdbx_seq_one_letter_code
_entity_poly.pdbx_strand_id
1 'polypeptide(L)'
;MIRTTSALNELKFALTPPQLPEYQHLDTKFINQTGWSDTQYHDQQWPYHASQGTATLPIPYEWLIALEAPKDTPWFILFGKEKAFLSEYIYRLGFINLNQEKETSEVQLPLGLAKTASIPMPGLNRKATAVGFTCTACHTGQFTYQNTRYVIDGGPAMTDLGLLTKSLGAAIGQTVLSSKLTPFDGRFERFAQKVLGSNYNVVTKAQLKNALTTTVAKLAKGQDTINVTEGFTRLDALNRIGNKVFADNMDRPENYNPIEAPVNYPHIWTTSWFDWVQYDGSIMQPLIRNAGEALGVAAYVDMQIPTSPLQQPATFASSIPIKSLYDIEQWLAGEYPLRDYKPGELGNINGLRAPKWPNSLPKIDEKLAAIGKKLYAKNCQSCHLPPMDSPQFWQKHWEKISYEEQGEVKQTDWKYIKLQLIDLASIGTDPAQAQVLPNRTVNTKELGLNTDVCVYVDKEQRTKTMKKDLQFINVQDSATNNFALALGAVVEETNQQWFRQNYTSDEWQQKLEGGRPNCLKHSFAYKARPLNGIWATAPYLHNGSVPSLYSLLSEPHERPTFVELGRLEFDPINVGVSQGKYVNALNQRSNLRPANQTDDYQNGYFILDTRQAGNLNTGHAFTNDHSVPGKIGRKLNHEEKMALIEYLKTL
;
A
#
# COMPACT_ATOMS: atom_id res chain seq x y z
N MET A 1 -30.37 31.16 -11.77
CA MET A 1 -30.49 30.56 -10.43
C MET A 1 -29.99 29.11 -10.35
N ILE A 2 -30.10 28.27 -11.40
CA ILE A 2 -29.67 26.86 -11.35
C ILE A 2 -28.13 26.66 -11.45
N ARG A 3 -27.40 27.52 -12.18
CA ARG A 3 -25.92 27.49 -12.25
C ARG A 3 -25.22 28.00 -10.98
N THR A 4 -25.84 28.93 -10.27
CA THR A 4 -25.32 29.47 -9.00
C THR A 4 -25.43 28.46 -7.86
N THR A 5 -26.48 27.61 -7.86
CA THR A 5 -26.65 26.53 -6.88
C THR A 5 -25.67 25.37 -7.08
N SER A 6 -25.28 25.03 -8.32
CA SER A 6 -24.28 23.96 -8.54
C SER A 6 -22.87 24.39 -8.12
N ALA A 7 -22.45 25.62 -8.48
CA ALA A 7 -21.16 26.16 -8.08
C ALA A 7 -21.04 26.36 -6.55
N LEU A 8 -22.13 26.78 -5.87
CA LEU A 8 -22.17 26.87 -4.42
C LEU A 8 -22.16 25.49 -3.74
N ASN A 9 -22.80 24.48 -4.33
CA ASN A 9 -22.79 23.10 -3.81
C ASN A 9 -21.42 22.42 -4.00
N GLU A 10 -20.76 22.62 -5.14
CA GLU A 10 -19.38 22.15 -5.39
C GLU A 10 -18.37 22.83 -4.45
N LEU A 11 -18.50 24.15 -4.25
CA LEU A 11 -17.66 24.88 -3.29
C LEU A 11 -17.92 24.43 -1.85
N LYS A 12 -19.18 24.18 -1.47
CA LYS A 12 -19.56 23.69 -0.13
C LYS A 12 -19.06 22.27 0.11
N PHE A 13 -19.12 21.40 -0.90
CA PHE A 13 -18.60 20.03 -0.84
C PHE A 13 -17.08 20.01 -0.69
N ALA A 14 -16.35 20.85 -1.44
CA ALA A 14 -14.89 20.94 -1.34
C ALA A 14 -14.37 21.55 -0.02
N LEU A 15 -15.21 22.29 0.70
CA LEU A 15 -14.84 22.99 1.94
C LEU A 15 -15.25 22.27 3.22
N THR A 16 -16.14 21.28 3.13
CA THR A 16 -16.64 20.53 4.30
C THR A 16 -15.77 19.30 4.50
N PRO A 17 -15.07 19.15 5.64
CA PRO A 17 -14.29 17.95 5.89
C PRO A 17 -15.20 16.73 6.06
N PRO A 18 -14.68 15.52 5.79
CA PRO A 18 -15.41 14.29 6.11
C PRO A 18 -15.52 14.11 7.63
N GLN A 19 -16.56 13.38 8.06
CA GLN A 19 -16.61 12.88 9.43
C GLN A 19 -15.51 11.83 9.62
N LEU A 20 -14.76 11.92 10.74
CA LEU A 20 -13.68 10.98 11.06
C LEU A 20 -13.88 10.37 12.46
N PRO A 21 -13.35 9.17 12.71
CA PRO A 21 -13.34 8.58 14.05
C PRO A 21 -12.63 9.48 15.06
N GLU A 22 -12.95 9.33 16.34
CA GLU A 22 -12.21 10.00 17.41
C GLU A 22 -10.84 9.35 17.59
N TYR A 23 -9.81 10.18 17.82
CA TYR A 23 -8.49 9.68 18.14
C TYR A 23 -8.38 9.37 19.64
N GLN A 24 -8.00 8.14 19.96
CA GLN A 24 -7.75 7.71 21.32
C GLN A 24 -6.27 7.88 21.67
N HIS A 25 -6.01 8.62 22.76
CA HIS A 25 -4.69 8.75 23.39
C HIS A 25 -4.46 7.54 24.30
N LEU A 26 -3.69 6.56 23.80
CA LEU A 26 -3.42 5.30 24.48
C LEU A 26 -1.90 5.07 24.58
N ASP A 27 -1.49 4.30 25.59
CA ASP A 27 -0.13 3.79 25.67
C ASP A 27 0.20 2.99 24.42
N THR A 28 1.33 3.31 23.79
CA THR A 28 1.76 2.68 22.54
C THR A 28 2.87 1.67 22.79
N LYS A 29 2.69 0.44 22.31
CA LYS A 29 3.70 -0.62 22.31
C LYS A 29 4.05 -0.97 20.87
N PHE A 30 5.31 -0.79 20.51
CA PHE A 30 5.83 -1.31 19.26
C PHE A 30 6.13 -2.80 19.44
N ILE A 31 5.68 -3.59 18.47
CA ILE A 31 6.02 -5.01 18.36
C ILE A 31 6.65 -5.25 16.99
N ASN A 32 7.46 -6.30 16.89
CA ASN A 32 8.08 -6.73 15.64
C ASN A 32 9.16 -5.80 15.05
N GLN A 33 9.81 -4.95 15.87
CA GLN A 33 10.92 -4.08 15.46
C GLN A 33 12.22 -4.87 15.23
N THR A 34 12.18 -5.83 14.28
CA THR A 34 13.22 -6.84 14.06
C THR A 34 13.98 -6.68 12.75
N GLY A 35 13.67 -5.67 11.93
CA GLY A 35 14.25 -5.57 10.59
C GLY A 35 15.76 -5.35 10.54
N TRP A 36 16.38 -4.86 11.61
CA TRP A 36 17.85 -4.82 11.68
C TRP A 36 18.36 -6.02 12.46
N SER A 37 19.32 -6.73 11.88
CA SER A 37 20.01 -7.86 12.52
C SER A 37 20.81 -7.42 13.75
N ASP A 38 21.37 -6.20 13.72
CA ASP A 38 22.06 -5.55 14.83
C ASP A 38 21.39 -4.22 15.20
N THR A 39 20.63 -4.23 16.30
CA THR A 39 19.91 -3.04 16.76
C THR A 39 20.81 -2.02 17.47
N GLN A 40 22.08 -2.34 17.74
CA GLN A 40 23.01 -1.42 18.41
C GLN A 40 23.51 -0.32 17.46
N TYR A 41 23.63 -0.62 16.17
CA TYR A 41 24.19 0.31 15.18
C TYR A 41 23.14 0.94 14.26
N HIS A 42 21.88 0.50 14.35
CA HIS A 42 20.82 0.97 13.46
C HIS A 42 19.71 1.70 14.21
N ASP A 43 19.32 2.86 13.69
CA ASP A 43 18.14 3.59 14.14
C ASP A 43 16.88 2.81 13.72
N GLN A 44 16.17 2.24 14.69
CA GLN A 44 14.91 1.53 14.46
C GLN A 44 13.79 2.44 13.96
N GLN A 45 13.92 3.76 14.11
CA GLN A 45 12.94 4.74 13.64
C GLN A 45 13.25 5.27 12.23
N TRP A 46 14.47 5.09 11.72
CA TRP A 46 14.82 5.54 10.37
C TRP A 46 13.85 5.02 9.28
N PRO A 47 13.43 3.73 9.26
CA PRO A 47 12.49 3.22 8.25
C PRO A 47 11.15 3.98 8.22
N TYR A 48 10.73 4.56 9.35
CA TYR A 48 9.46 5.28 9.45
C TYR A 48 9.45 6.57 8.64
N HIS A 49 10.64 7.16 8.40
CA HIS A 49 10.83 8.42 7.67
C HIS A 49 11.84 8.30 6.52
N ALA A 50 12.18 7.07 6.11
CA ALA A 50 13.06 6.82 4.96
C ALA A 50 12.36 7.28 3.67
N SER A 51 12.87 8.37 3.08
CA SER A 51 12.29 8.93 1.87
C SER A 51 12.42 7.95 0.70
N GLN A 52 11.36 7.88 -0.11
CA GLN A 52 11.32 7.18 -1.40
C GLN A 52 11.31 8.16 -2.58
N GLY A 53 11.61 9.45 -2.35
CA GLY A 53 11.54 10.49 -3.38
C GLY A 53 10.14 11.06 -3.62
N THR A 54 9.18 10.66 -2.79
CA THR A 54 7.75 10.88 -3.05
C THR A 54 7.29 12.29 -2.70
N ALA A 55 6.30 12.76 -3.45
CA ALA A 55 5.58 14.01 -3.23
C ALA A 55 4.06 13.78 -3.20
N THR A 56 3.63 12.78 -2.44
CA THR A 56 2.23 12.35 -2.36
C THR A 56 1.29 13.42 -1.84
N LEU A 57 1.77 14.28 -0.93
CA LEU A 57 1.01 15.46 -0.47
C LEU A 57 1.34 16.63 -1.41
N PRO A 58 0.37 17.12 -2.21
CA PRO A 58 0.66 17.96 -3.37
C PRO A 58 0.84 19.45 -3.03
N ILE A 59 1.46 19.74 -1.89
CA ILE A 59 1.81 21.08 -1.40
C ILE A 59 3.19 21.08 -0.73
N PRO A 60 3.87 22.23 -0.63
CA PRO A 60 5.12 22.35 0.10
C PRO A 60 5.00 21.95 1.57
N TYR A 61 6.07 21.37 2.11
CA TYR A 61 6.21 21.07 3.53
C TYR A 61 5.85 22.26 4.43
N GLU A 62 6.34 23.46 4.09
CA GLU A 62 6.11 24.68 4.88
C GLU A 62 4.62 25.05 4.91
N TRP A 63 3.89 24.77 3.83
CA TRP A 63 2.44 24.98 3.79
C TRP A 63 1.73 23.93 4.63
N LEU A 64 2.12 22.66 4.50
CA LEU A 64 1.50 21.54 5.21
C LEU A 64 1.57 21.72 6.73
N ILE A 65 2.73 22.07 7.29
CA ILE A 65 2.89 22.30 8.74
C ILE A 65 2.17 23.56 9.23
N ALA A 66 1.91 24.51 8.32
CA ALA A 66 1.20 25.74 8.64
C ALA A 66 -0.33 25.57 8.63
N LEU A 67 -0.86 24.54 7.97
CA LEU A 67 -2.29 24.30 7.85
C LEU A 67 -2.95 24.03 9.19
N GLU A 68 -4.10 24.67 9.37
CA GLU A 68 -5.06 24.36 10.43
C GLU A 68 -5.96 23.20 10.01
N ALA A 69 -6.32 22.34 10.96
CA ALA A 69 -7.34 21.31 10.74
C ALA A 69 -8.64 21.95 10.21
N PRO A 70 -9.32 21.34 9.23
CA PRO A 70 -10.55 21.92 8.69
C PRO A 70 -11.67 21.95 9.74
N LYS A 71 -12.47 23.01 9.74
CA LYS A 71 -13.68 23.09 10.58
C LYS A 71 -14.84 22.36 9.91
N ASP A 72 -15.64 21.63 10.69
CA ASP A 72 -16.82 20.91 10.20
C ASP A 72 -17.88 21.84 9.58
N THR A 73 -17.98 23.07 10.08
CA THR A 73 -18.89 24.07 9.54
C THR A 73 -18.12 25.17 8.81
N PRO A 74 -18.22 25.27 7.47
CA PRO A 74 -17.50 26.27 6.69
C PRO A 74 -17.80 27.73 7.09
N TRP A 75 -18.97 28.02 7.67
CA TRP A 75 -19.31 29.38 8.11
C TRP A 75 -18.56 29.83 9.37
N PHE A 76 -18.02 28.89 10.16
CA PHE A 76 -17.17 29.19 11.31
C PHE A 76 -15.71 29.40 10.93
N ILE A 77 -15.32 29.36 9.65
CA ILE A 77 -13.96 29.68 9.18
C ILE A 77 -13.53 31.09 9.64
N LEU A 78 -14.48 32.00 9.85
CA LEU A 78 -14.23 33.37 10.33
C LEU A 78 -13.87 33.46 11.82
N PHE A 79 -14.11 32.41 12.61
CA PHE A 79 -14.02 32.46 14.07
C PHE A 79 -13.11 31.36 14.64
N GLY A 80 -12.24 31.72 15.59
CA GLY A 80 -11.42 30.76 16.33
C GLY A 80 -10.24 30.18 15.53
N LYS A 81 -9.26 29.68 16.27
CA LYS A 81 -8.07 28.99 15.74
C LYS A 81 -8.25 27.49 15.96
N GLU A 82 -8.01 26.70 14.93
CA GLU A 82 -7.95 25.23 15.07
C GLU A 82 -6.53 24.76 15.39
N LYS A 83 -6.43 23.51 15.88
CA LYS A 83 -5.13 22.81 15.98
C LYS A 83 -4.53 22.62 14.57
N ALA A 84 -3.22 22.34 14.51
CA ALA A 84 -2.56 22.05 13.23
C ALA A 84 -3.12 20.78 12.58
N PHE A 85 -3.17 20.73 11.25
CA PHE A 85 -3.63 19.55 10.51
C PHE A 85 -2.80 18.30 10.86
N LEU A 86 -1.47 18.46 10.96
CA LEU A 86 -0.53 17.40 11.33
C LEU A 86 -0.47 17.10 12.84
N SER A 87 -1.45 17.55 13.63
CA SER A 87 -1.58 17.17 15.04
C SER A 87 -2.56 15.99 15.19
N GLU A 88 -3.50 16.06 16.12
CA GLU A 88 -4.49 15.00 16.36
C GLU A 88 -5.32 14.64 15.13
N TYR A 89 -5.57 15.61 14.24
CA TYR A 89 -6.47 15.44 13.10
C TYR A 89 -5.96 14.36 12.12
N ILE A 90 -4.67 14.36 11.76
CA ILE A 90 -4.12 13.36 10.82
C ILE A 90 -4.16 11.94 11.39
N TYR A 91 -4.08 11.77 12.71
CA TYR A 91 -4.15 10.43 13.31
C TYR A 91 -5.55 9.80 13.26
N ARG A 92 -6.60 10.62 13.12
CA ARG A 92 -7.98 10.14 12.85
C ARG A 92 -8.13 9.50 11.47
N LEU A 93 -7.16 9.71 10.58
CA LEU A 93 -7.07 9.11 9.25
C LEU A 93 -6.23 7.82 9.23
N GLY A 94 -5.84 7.32 10.42
CA GLY A 94 -5.11 6.06 10.55
C GLY A 94 -3.58 6.17 10.58
N PHE A 95 -3.02 7.39 10.49
CA PHE A 95 -1.59 7.62 10.71
C PHE A 95 -1.21 7.40 12.17
N ILE A 96 0.03 6.98 12.41
CA ILE A 96 0.54 6.67 13.74
C ILE A 96 1.33 7.86 14.28
N ASN A 97 1.03 8.23 15.52
CA ASN A 97 1.76 9.24 16.27
C ASN A 97 3.04 8.63 16.86
N LEU A 98 4.20 9.20 16.54
CA LEU A 98 5.51 8.83 17.09
C LEU A 98 5.93 9.69 18.28
N ASN A 99 5.17 10.74 18.61
CA ASN A 99 5.55 11.71 19.62
C ASN A 99 5.61 11.03 20.99
N GLN A 100 6.83 10.77 21.45
CA GLN A 100 7.16 10.82 22.87
C GLN A 100 7.24 12.31 23.24
N GLU A 101 6.85 12.70 24.44
CA GLU A 101 6.73 14.09 24.94
C GLU A 101 8.07 14.88 24.99
N LYS A 102 8.96 14.77 23.99
CA LYS A 102 10.13 15.62 23.86
C LYS A 102 9.75 16.86 23.07
N GLU A 103 9.74 17.99 23.76
CA GLU A 103 9.65 19.32 23.15
C GLU A 103 10.86 19.54 22.22
N THR A 104 10.71 19.19 20.95
CA THR A 104 11.61 19.66 19.89
C THR A 104 10.96 20.86 19.20
N SER A 105 11.80 21.78 18.71
CA SER A 105 11.33 22.97 17.96
C SER A 105 10.86 22.63 16.54
N GLU A 106 11.10 21.41 16.06
CA GLU A 106 10.75 20.95 14.71
C GLU A 106 9.47 20.10 14.75
N VAL A 107 8.52 20.38 13.85
CA VAL A 107 7.29 19.58 13.73
C VAL A 107 7.64 18.17 13.28
N GLN A 108 7.47 17.19 14.17
CA GLN A 108 7.63 15.79 13.84
C GLN A 108 6.50 15.34 12.91
N LEU A 109 6.87 14.71 11.78
CA LEU A 109 5.91 14.12 10.86
C LEU A 109 5.36 12.81 11.45
N PRO A 110 4.08 12.44 11.20
CA PRO A 110 3.56 11.11 11.48
C PRO A 110 4.41 9.99 10.85
N LEU A 111 4.37 8.80 11.47
CA LEU A 111 4.97 7.58 10.90
C LEU A 111 4.46 7.39 9.47
N GLY A 112 5.38 7.10 8.55
CA GLY A 112 5.03 6.88 7.15
C GLY A 112 5.17 8.12 6.27
N LEU A 113 5.51 9.29 6.82
CA LEU A 113 5.73 10.51 6.04
C LEU A 113 7.20 10.91 6.04
N ALA A 114 7.73 11.26 4.87
CA ALA A 114 9.11 11.75 4.72
C ALA A 114 9.18 13.01 3.87
N LYS A 115 10.22 13.81 4.11
CA LYS A 115 10.54 14.99 3.29
C LYS A 115 11.34 14.56 2.05
N THR A 116 11.08 15.21 0.93
CA THR A 116 11.88 15.08 -0.29
C THR A 116 12.21 16.47 -0.81
N ALA A 117 13.49 16.83 -0.84
CA ALA A 117 13.92 18.16 -1.27
C ALA A 117 13.84 18.32 -2.80
N SER A 118 13.81 19.58 -3.26
CA SER A 118 14.02 19.94 -4.67
C SER A 118 13.02 19.35 -5.66
N ILE A 119 11.75 19.24 -5.27
CA ILE A 119 10.67 18.71 -6.12
C ILE A 119 9.94 19.84 -6.86
N PRO A 120 9.71 19.73 -8.19
CA PRO A 120 8.80 20.62 -8.91
C PRO A 120 7.37 20.47 -8.37
N MET A 121 6.70 21.58 -8.05
CA MET A 121 5.35 21.55 -7.48
C MET A 121 4.33 22.37 -8.26
N PRO A 122 3.06 21.93 -8.32
CA PRO A 122 2.00 22.70 -8.96
C PRO A 122 1.82 24.09 -8.36
N GLY A 123 1.86 25.10 -9.21
CA GLY A 123 1.58 26.50 -8.82
C GLY A 123 2.79 27.24 -8.27
N LEU A 124 3.94 26.59 -8.15
CA LEU A 124 5.21 27.21 -7.84
C LEU A 124 6.09 27.31 -9.09
N ASN A 125 6.81 28.42 -9.22
CA ASN A 125 7.85 28.63 -10.25
C ASN A 125 9.25 28.19 -9.77
N ARG A 126 9.31 27.45 -8.65
CA ARG A 126 10.53 26.95 -8.04
C ARG A 126 10.30 25.53 -7.50
N LYS A 127 11.40 24.80 -7.33
CA LYS A 127 11.40 23.56 -6.58
C LYS A 127 11.19 23.83 -5.08
N ALA A 128 10.53 22.91 -4.39
CA ALA A 128 10.25 23.00 -2.95
C ALA A 128 10.47 21.64 -2.27
N THR A 129 10.46 21.65 -0.94
CA THR A 129 10.48 20.42 -0.14
C THR A 129 9.08 19.81 -0.14
N ALA A 130 8.96 18.62 -0.69
CA ALA A 130 7.76 17.80 -0.67
C ALA A 130 7.65 16.97 0.60
N VAL A 131 6.42 16.52 0.87
CA VAL A 131 6.14 15.46 1.83
C VAL A 131 5.40 14.36 1.09
N GLY A 132 5.84 13.12 1.26
CA GLY A 132 5.20 11.96 0.65
C GLY A 132 5.28 10.71 1.51
N PHE A 133 4.62 9.66 1.04
CA PHE A 133 4.55 8.39 1.73
C PHE A 133 5.85 7.58 1.64
N THR A 134 6.27 7.05 2.77
CA THR A 134 7.26 5.97 2.86
C THR A 134 6.54 4.62 2.80
N CYS A 135 7.28 3.52 2.65
CA CYS A 135 6.68 2.17 2.66
C CYS A 135 5.83 1.94 3.92
N THR A 136 6.26 2.51 5.05
CA THR A 136 5.62 2.33 6.36
C THR A 136 4.26 3.03 6.49
N ALA A 137 3.91 3.97 5.60
CA ALA A 137 2.55 4.53 5.53
C ALA A 137 1.47 3.48 5.20
N CYS A 138 1.87 2.43 4.46
CA CYS A 138 1.02 1.32 4.01
C CYS A 138 1.36 0.01 4.74
N HIS A 139 2.62 -0.17 5.15
CA HIS A 139 3.14 -1.42 5.69
C HIS A 139 3.58 -1.32 7.16
N THR A 140 2.93 -0.47 7.94
CA THR A 140 3.03 -0.51 9.40
C THR A 140 1.63 -0.43 9.99
N GLY A 141 1.22 -1.54 10.61
CA GLY A 141 -0.12 -1.72 11.12
C GLY A 141 -0.28 -1.22 12.54
N GLN A 142 -1.53 -1.05 12.96
CA GLN A 142 -1.86 -0.77 14.35
C GLN A 142 -3.20 -1.40 14.74
N PHE A 143 -3.31 -1.80 16.00
CA PHE A 143 -4.57 -2.21 16.62
C PHE A 143 -4.61 -1.77 18.09
N THR A 144 -5.78 -1.80 18.70
CA THR A 144 -5.97 -1.57 20.12
C THR A 144 -6.50 -2.83 20.79
N TYR A 145 -5.99 -3.15 21.97
CA TYR A 145 -6.54 -4.18 22.83
C TYR A 145 -6.49 -3.69 24.26
N GLN A 146 -7.65 -3.68 24.92
CA GLN A 146 -7.84 -3.00 26.21
C GLN A 146 -7.40 -1.52 26.08
N ASN A 147 -6.56 -1.00 26.97
CA ASN A 147 -6.11 0.39 26.96
C ASN A 147 -4.73 0.58 26.30
N THR A 148 -4.35 -0.28 25.35
CA THR A 148 -3.03 -0.25 24.71
C THR A 148 -3.16 -0.28 23.19
N ARG A 149 -2.44 0.61 22.52
CA ARG A 149 -2.20 0.58 21.07
C ARG A 149 -0.95 -0.24 20.78
N TYR A 150 -1.07 -1.20 19.88
CA TYR A 150 0.05 -1.98 19.35
C TYR A 150 0.38 -1.46 17.96
N VAL A 151 1.65 -1.19 17.69
CA VAL A 151 2.17 -0.82 16.37
C VAL A 151 3.03 -1.98 15.86
N ILE A 152 2.80 -2.39 14.61
CA ILE A 152 3.41 -3.60 14.03
C ILE A 152 4.16 -3.26 12.76
N ASP A 153 5.48 -3.30 12.83
CA ASP A 153 6.32 -3.16 11.65
C ASP A 153 6.04 -4.29 10.66
N GLY A 154 5.82 -3.93 9.40
CA GLY A 154 5.50 -4.84 8.31
C GLY A 154 4.04 -5.31 8.25
N GLY A 155 3.17 -4.87 9.15
CA GLY A 155 1.74 -5.17 9.13
C GLY A 155 0.92 -4.25 8.20
N PRO A 156 -0.33 -4.59 7.88
CA PRO A 156 -1.22 -3.74 7.09
C PRO A 156 -1.54 -2.44 7.82
N ALA A 157 -1.28 -1.28 7.20
CA ALA A 157 -1.63 0.01 7.79
C ALA A 157 -3.15 0.21 7.88
N MET A 158 -3.56 1.08 8.79
CA MET A 158 -4.95 1.45 8.99
C MET A 158 -5.27 2.81 8.38
N THR A 159 -4.52 3.25 7.36
CA THR A 159 -4.69 4.56 6.73
C THR A 159 -5.83 4.58 5.71
N ASP A 160 -6.48 5.74 5.57
CA ASP A 160 -7.49 6.01 4.53
C ASP A 160 -7.09 7.23 3.68
N LEU A 161 -6.67 6.95 2.44
CA LEU A 161 -6.12 7.96 1.53
C LEU A 161 -7.23 8.83 0.89
N GLY A 162 -8.44 8.28 0.76
CA GLY A 162 -9.61 9.02 0.26
C GLY A 162 -10.04 10.09 1.27
N LEU A 163 -10.16 9.72 2.54
CA LEU A 163 -10.46 10.65 3.63
C LEU A 163 -9.32 11.66 3.85
N LEU A 164 -8.07 11.26 3.68
CA LEU A 164 -6.92 12.18 3.73
C LEU A 164 -7.02 13.24 2.63
N THR A 165 -7.27 12.81 1.38
CA THR A 165 -7.39 13.71 0.23
C THR A 165 -8.52 14.71 0.43
N LYS A 166 -9.70 14.23 0.86
CA LYS A 166 -10.86 15.09 1.18
C LYS A 166 -10.56 16.07 2.32
N SER A 167 -9.92 15.59 3.39
CA SER A 167 -9.59 16.42 4.55
C SER A 167 -8.54 17.48 4.24
N LEU A 168 -7.50 17.12 3.49
CA LEU A 168 -6.45 18.05 3.05
C LEU A 168 -7.04 19.09 2.07
N GLY A 169 -7.87 18.64 1.13
CA GLY A 169 -8.62 19.51 0.22
C GLY A 169 -9.47 20.54 0.97
N ALA A 170 -10.22 20.10 1.99
CA ALA A 170 -10.98 20.99 2.86
C ALA A 170 -10.07 21.98 3.62
N ALA A 171 -8.97 21.51 4.23
CA ALA A 171 -8.04 22.37 4.97
C ALA A 171 -7.45 23.48 4.08
N ILE A 172 -6.99 23.12 2.88
CA ILE A 172 -6.45 24.06 1.89
C ILE A 172 -7.55 24.98 1.37
N GLY A 173 -8.71 24.44 1.00
CA GLY A 173 -9.85 25.19 0.48
C GLY A 173 -10.34 26.25 1.45
N GLN A 174 -10.48 25.90 2.73
CA GLN A 174 -10.87 26.83 3.79
C GLN A 174 -9.81 27.93 3.99
N THR A 175 -8.52 27.61 3.83
CA THR A 175 -7.41 28.57 3.89
C THR A 175 -7.44 29.54 2.70
N VAL A 176 -7.70 29.05 1.49
CA VAL A 176 -7.90 29.88 0.29
C VAL A 176 -9.13 30.75 0.41
N LEU A 177 -10.25 30.22 0.90
CA LEU A 177 -11.48 31.00 1.11
C LEU A 177 -11.23 32.13 2.10
N SER A 178 -10.58 31.86 3.24
CA SER A 178 -10.19 32.87 4.23
C SER A 178 -9.38 34.01 3.59
N SER A 179 -8.45 33.70 2.67
CA SER A 179 -7.64 34.72 1.98
C SER A 179 -8.46 35.72 1.14
N LYS A 180 -9.70 35.37 0.76
CA LYS A 180 -10.59 36.20 -0.07
C LYS A 180 -11.55 37.07 0.75
N LEU A 181 -11.62 36.88 2.07
CA LEU A 181 -12.62 37.50 2.94
C LEU A 181 -12.03 38.64 3.78
N THR A 182 -11.43 39.67 3.16
CA THR A 182 -10.92 40.84 3.89
C THR A 182 -12.07 41.62 4.57
N PRO A 183 -11.94 42.07 5.84
CA PRO A 183 -10.80 41.96 6.77
C PRO A 183 -10.80 40.72 7.69
N PHE A 184 -11.66 39.73 7.44
CA PHE A 184 -11.82 38.51 8.22
C PHE A 184 -10.95 37.34 7.71
N ASP A 185 -9.71 37.60 7.30
CA ASP A 185 -8.79 36.61 6.73
C ASP A 185 -7.92 35.90 7.78
N GLY A 186 -8.37 35.84 9.05
CA GLY A 186 -7.58 35.41 10.19
C GLY A 186 -6.92 34.02 10.06
N ARG A 187 -7.58 33.05 9.41
CA ARG A 187 -6.95 31.74 9.12
C ARG A 187 -5.82 31.89 8.11
N PHE A 188 -6.06 32.58 6.99
CA PHE A 188 -5.01 32.83 6.00
C PHE A 188 -3.87 33.68 6.56
N GLU A 189 -4.16 34.65 7.41
CA GLU A 189 -3.17 35.46 8.10
C GLU A 189 -2.22 34.61 8.94
N ARG A 190 -2.74 33.73 9.79
CA ARG A 190 -1.91 32.81 10.60
C ARG A 190 -1.13 31.82 9.75
N PHE A 191 -1.73 31.33 8.66
CA PHE A 191 -1.03 30.51 7.67
C PHE A 191 0.14 31.28 7.04
N ALA A 192 -0.09 32.50 6.56
CA ALA A 192 0.93 33.32 5.90
C ALA A 192 2.07 33.70 6.85
N GLN A 193 1.77 34.05 8.10
CA GLN A 193 2.78 34.32 9.12
C GLN A 193 3.67 33.10 9.38
N LYS A 194 3.09 31.89 9.49
CA LYS A 194 3.87 30.66 9.69
C LYS A 194 4.73 30.30 8.47
N VAL A 195 4.18 30.41 7.26
CA VAL A 195 4.89 30.06 6.01
C VAL A 195 6.01 31.05 5.70
N LEU A 196 5.77 32.34 5.89
CA LEU A 196 6.72 33.40 5.50
C LEU A 196 7.72 33.72 6.62
N GLY A 197 7.36 33.49 7.88
CA GLY A 197 8.21 33.77 9.04
C GLY A 197 8.71 35.22 9.03
N SER A 198 10.04 35.39 9.10
CA SER A 198 10.69 36.71 9.04
C SER A 198 10.47 37.47 7.72
N ASN A 199 10.09 36.79 6.64
CA ASN A 199 9.80 37.40 5.34
C ASN A 199 8.35 37.88 5.21
N TYR A 200 7.54 37.79 6.26
CA TYR A 200 6.14 38.20 6.23
C TYR A 200 6.01 39.72 6.03
N ASN A 201 5.36 40.13 4.95
CA ASN A 201 4.94 41.50 4.66
C ASN A 201 3.78 41.51 3.65
N VAL A 202 3.24 42.69 3.34
CA VAL A 202 2.08 42.85 2.45
C VAL A 202 2.32 42.25 1.05
N VAL A 203 3.53 42.41 0.50
CA VAL A 203 3.88 41.92 -0.85
C VAL A 203 4.02 40.41 -0.85
N THR A 204 4.78 39.83 0.09
CA THR A 204 5.00 38.38 0.17
C THR A 204 3.72 37.64 0.56
N LYS A 205 2.85 38.23 1.39
CA LYS A 205 1.49 37.72 1.67
C LYS A 205 0.64 37.65 0.41
N ALA A 206 0.65 38.70 -0.43
CA ALA A 206 -0.09 38.71 -1.69
C ALA A 206 0.44 37.68 -2.70
N GLN A 207 1.76 37.52 -2.78
CA GLN A 207 2.40 36.48 -3.60
C GLN A 207 2.02 35.07 -3.14
N LEU A 208 2.06 34.82 -1.82
CA LEU A 208 1.65 33.54 -1.24
C LEU A 208 0.16 33.24 -1.52
N LYS A 209 -0.71 34.25 -1.41
CA LYS A 209 -2.14 34.11 -1.77
C LYS A 209 -2.32 33.67 -3.23
N ASN A 210 -1.59 34.29 -4.15
CA ASN A 210 -1.64 33.96 -5.57
C ASN A 210 -1.08 32.55 -5.84
N ALA A 211 0.04 32.19 -5.23
CA ALA A 211 0.63 30.86 -5.34
C ALA A 211 -0.36 29.80 -4.83
N LEU A 212 -0.91 29.97 -3.63
CA LEU A 212 -1.87 29.04 -3.03
C LEU A 212 -3.14 28.88 -3.89
N THR A 213 -3.68 30.00 -4.40
CA THR A 213 -4.85 29.96 -5.30
C THR A 213 -4.54 29.21 -6.60
N THR A 214 -3.34 29.42 -7.17
CA THR A 214 -2.90 28.74 -8.40
C THR A 214 -2.70 27.25 -8.18
N THR A 215 -2.08 26.87 -7.06
CA THR A 215 -1.92 25.46 -6.67
C THR A 215 -3.28 24.78 -6.57
N VAL A 216 -4.24 25.36 -5.83
CA VAL A 216 -5.60 24.78 -5.71
C VAL A 216 -6.30 24.65 -7.06
N ALA A 217 -6.20 25.65 -7.93
CA ALA A 217 -6.80 25.59 -9.27
C ALA A 217 -6.20 24.48 -10.14
N LYS A 218 -4.91 24.14 -9.95
CA LYS A 218 -4.28 23.00 -10.63
C LYS A 218 -4.73 21.67 -10.03
N LEU A 219 -4.79 21.57 -8.69
CA LEU A 219 -5.21 20.35 -8.00
C LEU A 219 -6.69 20.00 -8.25
N ALA A 220 -7.55 21.00 -8.44
CA ALA A 220 -8.97 20.78 -8.73
C ALA A 220 -9.26 20.16 -10.12
N LYS A 221 -8.28 20.13 -11.04
CA LYS A 221 -8.45 19.59 -12.40
C LYS A 221 -8.28 18.09 -12.51
N GLY A 222 -7.61 17.44 -11.54
CA GLY A 222 -7.48 15.99 -11.48
C GLY A 222 -8.38 15.43 -10.39
N GLN A 223 -9.50 14.81 -10.78
CA GLN A 223 -10.33 14.05 -9.85
C GLN A 223 -10.38 12.60 -10.30
N ASP A 224 -10.06 11.70 -9.37
CA ASP A 224 -10.13 10.27 -9.62
C ASP A 224 -11.59 9.87 -9.89
N THR A 225 -11.84 9.08 -10.94
CA THR A 225 -13.09 8.34 -11.09
C THR A 225 -13.05 7.14 -10.14
N ILE A 226 -13.91 7.15 -9.12
CA ILE A 226 -14.00 6.09 -8.10
C ILE A 226 -15.26 5.26 -8.35
N ASN A 227 -15.09 4.02 -8.82
CA ASN A 227 -16.17 3.05 -8.96
C ASN A 227 -16.35 2.21 -7.68
N VAL A 228 -15.25 1.94 -6.98
CA VAL A 228 -15.23 1.22 -5.70
C VAL A 228 -14.39 2.01 -4.71
N THR A 229 -15.01 2.41 -3.60
CA THR A 229 -14.30 3.14 -2.54
C THR A 229 -13.28 2.22 -1.86
N GLU A 230 -12.05 2.70 -1.73
CA GLU A 230 -10.96 1.98 -1.09
C GLU A 230 -11.22 1.86 0.42
N GLY A 231 -11.35 3.00 1.11
CA GLY A 231 -11.58 3.08 2.54
C GLY A 231 -10.35 2.78 3.38
N PHE A 232 -10.55 2.57 4.68
CA PHE A 232 -9.48 2.18 5.59
C PHE A 232 -8.83 0.86 5.21
N THR A 233 -7.50 0.78 5.39
CA THR A 233 -6.64 -0.39 5.18
C THR A 233 -6.44 -0.82 3.73
N ARG A 234 -7.12 -0.17 2.78
CA ARG A 234 -7.18 -0.63 1.40
C ARG A 234 -6.74 0.45 0.41
N LEU A 235 -6.28 0.00 -0.75
CA LEU A 235 -5.87 0.84 -1.87
C LEU A 235 -5.95 0.07 -3.19
N ASP A 236 -6.36 0.71 -4.27
CA ASP A 236 -6.19 0.19 -5.64
C ASP A 236 -4.79 0.58 -6.16
N ALA A 237 -3.78 -0.10 -5.61
CA ALA A 237 -2.39 0.26 -5.86
C ALA A 237 -2.01 0.20 -7.34
N LEU A 238 -2.45 -0.84 -8.07
CA LEU A 238 -2.09 -1.01 -9.47
C LEU A 238 -2.73 0.05 -10.36
N ASN A 239 -4.02 0.34 -10.19
CA ASN A 239 -4.64 1.36 -11.03
C ASN A 239 -4.08 2.75 -10.72
N ARG A 240 -3.80 3.06 -9.45
CA ARG A 240 -3.14 4.30 -9.04
C ARG A 240 -1.75 4.45 -9.65
N ILE A 241 -0.92 3.41 -9.62
CA ILE A 241 0.39 3.42 -10.28
C ILE A 241 0.23 3.70 -11.77
N GLY A 242 -0.66 2.98 -12.44
CA GLY A 242 -0.88 3.15 -13.88
C GLY A 242 -1.37 4.54 -14.25
N ASN A 243 -2.32 5.08 -13.50
CA ASN A 243 -2.83 6.44 -13.71
C ASN A 243 -1.72 7.47 -13.48
N LYS A 244 -0.95 7.31 -12.40
CA LYS A 244 0.12 8.26 -12.08
C LYS A 244 1.22 8.27 -13.14
N VAL A 245 1.69 7.09 -13.55
CA VAL A 245 2.82 6.96 -14.48
C VAL A 245 2.40 7.27 -15.92
N PHE A 246 1.29 6.69 -16.38
CA PHE A 246 0.94 6.72 -17.81
C PHE A 246 -0.12 7.75 -18.16
N ALA A 247 -0.95 8.21 -17.22
CA ALA A 247 -1.91 9.28 -17.49
C ALA A 247 -1.37 10.64 -17.05
N ASP A 248 -1.06 10.81 -15.76
CA ASP A 248 -0.67 12.11 -15.22
C ASP A 248 0.72 12.55 -15.68
N ASN A 249 1.74 11.71 -15.53
CA ASN A 249 3.12 12.11 -15.82
C ASN A 249 3.40 12.25 -17.33
N MET A 250 2.62 11.57 -18.18
CA MET A 250 2.69 11.67 -19.64
C MET A 250 1.70 12.67 -20.25
N ASP A 251 0.80 13.25 -19.44
CA ASP A 251 -0.33 14.08 -19.91
C ASP A 251 -1.22 13.36 -20.95
N ARG A 252 -1.57 12.10 -20.65
CA ARG A 252 -2.37 11.20 -21.50
C ARG A 252 -3.62 10.69 -20.78
N PRO A 253 -4.70 11.49 -20.70
CA PRO A 253 -5.91 11.10 -19.98
C PRO A 253 -6.56 9.81 -20.52
N GLU A 254 -6.28 9.41 -21.77
CA GLU A 254 -6.74 8.14 -22.33
C GLU A 254 -6.14 6.90 -21.65
N ASN A 255 -5.03 7.03 -20.94
CA ASN A 255 -4.42 5.94 -20.15
C ASN A 255 -5.05 5.77 -18.76
N TYR A 256 -5.99 6.64 -18.38
CA TYR A 256 -6.61 6.65 -17.07
C TYR A 256 -7.64 5.52 -16.93
N ASN A 257 -7.54 4.75 -15.84
CA ASN A 257 -8.54 3.76 -15.44
C ASN A 257 -9.23 4.17 -14.12
N PRO A 258 -10.54 3.92 -13.97
CA PRO A 258 -11.22 4.09 -12.69
C PRO A 258 -10.59 3.28 -11.55
N ILE A 259 -10.76 3.77 -10.33
CA ILE A 259 -10.42 3.05 -9.10
C ILE A 259 -11.54 2.04 -8.82
N GLU A 260 -11.21 0.75 -8.90
CA GLU A 260 -12.20 -0.34 -8.83
C GLU A 260 -11.68 -1.70 -8.33
N ALA A 261 -10.39 -1.83 -8.08
CA ALA A 261 -9.75 -3.05 -7.57
C ALA A 261 -9.03 -2.86 -6.21
N PRO A 262 -9.67 -2.31 -5.17
CA PRO A 262 -9.01 -2.07 -3.89
C PRO A 262 -8.58 -3.35 -3.16
N VAL A 263 -7.28 -3.41 -2.82
CA VAL A 263 -6.67 -4.48 -2.00
C VAL A 263 -6.32 -4.00 -0.61
N ASN A 264 -6.42 -4.86 0.40
CA ASN A 264 -5.86 -4.60 1.73
C ASN A 264 -4.34 -4.53 1.65
N TYR A 265 -3.68 -3.62 2.35
CA TYR A 265 -2.21 -3.54 2.32
C TYR A 265 -1.58 -4.90 2.68
N PRO A 266 -0.71 -5.49 1.84
CA PRO A 266 -0.09 -6.76 2.19
C PRO A 266 0.92 -6.57 3.31
N HIS A 267 1.03 -7.54 4.20
CA HIS A 267 2.12 -7.57 5.18
C HIS A 267 3.45 -7.94 4.48
N ILE A 268 4.58 -7.37 4.93
CA ILE A 268 5.85 -7.41 4.19
C ILE A 268 6.99 -8.15 4.90
N TRP A 269 6.77 -8.70 6.09
CA TRP A 269 7.78 -9.60 6.66
C TRP A 269 8.03 -10.79 5.72
N THR A 270 9.30 -11.19 5.60
CA THR A 270 9.77 -12.30 4.75
C THR A 270 9.64 -12.07 3.23
N THR A 271 9.04 -10.98 2.73
CA THR A 271 8.77 -10.82 1.29
C THR A 271 10.02 -10.71 0.44
N SER A 272 11.13 -10.22 1.00
CA SER A 272 12.44 -10.16 0.34
C SER A 272 12.91 -11.52 -0.17
N TRP A 273 12.48 -12.60 0.47
CA TRP A 273 12.90 -13.96 0.14
C TRP A 273 11.92 -14.72 -0.75
N PHE A 274 10.80 -14.11 -1.16
CA PHE A 274 9.85 -14.74 -2.08
C PHE A 274 10.35 -14.71 -3.52
N ASP A 275 10.03 -15.73 -4.31
CA ASP A 275 10.26 -15.72 -5.75
C ASP A 275 9.37 -14.69 -6.47
N TRP A 276 8.12 -14.54 -6.04
CA TRP A 276 7.16 -13.57 -6.57
C TRP A 276 6.45 -12.80 -5.43
N VAL A 277 6.31 -11.48 -5.59
CA VAL A 277 5.64 -10.59 -4.62
C VAL A 277 4.36 -9.97 -5.19
N GLN A 278 3.74 -9.03 -4.46
CA GLN A 278 2.36 -8.53 -4.69
C GLN A 278 1.29 -9.64 -4.52
N TYR A 279 -0.01 -9.31 -4.56
CA TYR A 279 -1.05 -10.31 -4.33
C TYR A 279 -1.16 -11.32 -5.46
N ASP A 280 -0.93 -10.87 -6.67
CA ASP A 280 -1.02 -11.58 -7.95
C ASP A 280 0.29 -12.30 -8.33
N GLY A 281 1.37 -12.09 -7.58
CA GLY A 281 2.65 -12.75 -7.85
C GLY A 281 3.34 -12.20 -9.10
N SER A 282 3.30 -10.88 -9.28
CA SER A 282 3.57 -10.19 -10.54
C SER A 282 5.03 -9.80 -10.76
N ILE A 283 5.82 -9.66 -9.71
CA ILE A 283 7.20 -9.13 -9.79
C ILE A 283 8.15 -9.84 -8.83
N MET A 284 9.41 -10.01 -9.25
CA MET A 284 10.44 -10.70 -8.45
C MET A 284 11.60 -9.81 -8.01
N GLN A 285 12.01 -8.81 -8.81
CA GLN A 285 13.19 -8.01 -8.50
C GLN A 285 12.85 -6.93 -7.46
N PRO A 286 13.57 -6.84 -6.32
CA PRO A 286 13.31 -5.85 -5.27
C PRO A 286 13.40 -4.40 -5.73
N LEU A 287 14.39 -4.03 -6.54
CA LEU A 287 14.56 -2.62 -6.92
C LEU A 287 13.47 -2.17 -7.91
N ILE A 288 13.13 -2.99 -8.91
CA ILE A 288 11.96 -2.70 -9.77
C ILE A 288 10.68 -2.61 -8.93
N ARG A 289 10.47 -3.52 -7.98
CA ARG A 289 9.30 -3.46 -7.07
C ARG A 289 9.27 -2.13 -6.31
N ASN A 290 10.34 -1.80 -5.60
CA ASN A 290 10.41 -0.63 -4.73
C ASN A 290 10.34 0.68 -5.52
N ALA A 291 11.02 0.77 -6.66
CA ALA A 291 10.97 1.94 -7.53
C ALA A 291 9.58 2.11 -8.17
N GLY A 292 8.95 1.03 -8.64
CA GLY A 292 7.59 1.07 -9.18
C GLY A 292 6.54 1.51 -8.15
N GLU A 293 6.65 1.01 -6.91
CA GLU A 293 5.81 1.45 -5.79
C GLU A 293 6.03 2.94 -5.47
N ALA A 294 7.29 3.41 -5.43
CA ALA A 294 7.61 4.81 -5.22
C ALA A 294 7.02 5.73 -6.30
N LEU A 295 7.07 5.34 -7.58
CA LEU A 295 6.40 6.07 -8.67
C LEU A 295 4.88 6.15 -8.43
N GLY A 296 4.27 5.05 -7.97
CA GLY A 296 2.85 4.98 -7.63
C GLY A 296 2.40 5.95 -6.56
N VAL A 297 3.24 6.19 -5.55
CA VAL A 297 3.00 7.18 -4.50
C VAL A 297 3.64 8.54 -4.82
N ALA A 298 3.75 8.86 -6.12
CA ALA A 298 4.16 10.15 -6.67
C ALA A 298 5.62 10.55 -6.38
N ALA A 299 6.55 9.61 -6.48
CA ALA A 299 7.93 9.99 -6.80
C ALA A 299 7.96 10.67 -8.17
N TYR A 300 8.66 11.79 -8.26
CA TYR A 300 8.87 12.49 -9.52
C TYR A 300 9.71 11.62 -10.46
N VAL A 301 9.28 11.53 -11.72
CA VAL A 301 9.99 10.96 -12.85
C VAL A 301 9.71 11.83 -14.07
N ASP A 302 10.73 12.14 -14.86
CA ASP A 302 10.58 12.86 -16.11
C ASP A 302 10.06 11.90 -17.21
N MET A 303 8.78 12.03 -17.52
CA MET A 303 8.09 11.25 -18.56
C MET A 303 7.68 12.14 -19.74
N GLN A 304 8.25 13.33 -19.87
CA GLN A 304 7.94 14.21 -20.98
C GLN A 304 8.55 13.66 -22.27
N ILE A 305 7.74 13.68 -23.34
CA ILE A 305 8.17 13.29 -24.68
C ILE A 305 9.30 14.24 -25.12
N PRO A 306 10.53 13.75 -25.36
CA PRO A 306 11.64 14.61 -25.72
C PRO A 306 11.40 15.27 -27.08
N THR A 307 11.43 16.60 -27.12
CA THR A 307 11.27 17.37 -28.37
C THR A 307 12.60 17.69 -29.05
N SER A 308 13.73 17.33 -28.42
CA SER A 308 15.06 17.49 -28.99
C SER A 308 16.05 16.45 -28.42
N PRO A 309 17.15 16.15 -29.14
CA PRO A 309 18.21 15.25 -28.64
C PRO A 309 18.82 15.69 -27.30
N LEU A 310 18.82 16.99 -26.99
CA LEU A 310 19.35 17.53 -25.74
C LEU A 310 18.51 17.17 -24.51
N GLN A 311 17.23 16.82 -24.71
CA GLN A 311 16.33 16.42 -23.62
C GLN A 311 16.37 14.92 -23.34
N GLN A 312 16.85 14.10 -24.29
CA GLN A 312 16.90 12.64 -24.14
C GLN A 312 17.69 12.15 -22.91
N PRO A 313 18.82 12.78 -22.50
CA PRO A 313 19.53 12.36 -21.28
C PRO A 313 18.73 12.58 -19.98
N ALA A 314 17.72 13.45 -20.01
CA ALA A 314 16.88 13.77 -18.85
C ALA A 314 15.63 12.87 -18.76
N THR A 315 15.22 12.22 -19.85
CA THR A 315 14.10 11.27 -19.84
C THR A 315 14.33 10.19 -18.79
N PHE A 316 13.29 9.89 -18.02
CA PHE A 316 13.28 8.96 -16.88
C PHE A 316 14.10 9.40 -15.66
N ALA A 317 14.68 10.61 -15.65
CA ALA A 317 15.31 11.15 -14.45
C ALA A 317 14.29 11.24 -13.33
N SER A 318 14.63 10.69 -12.16
CA SER A 318 13.68 10.60 -11.04
C SER A 318 14.22 11.18 -9.75
N SER A 319 13.30 11.39 -8.83
CA SER A 319 13.57 11.76 -7.43
C SER A 319 13.85 10.55 -6.53
N ILE A 320 13.81 9.33 -7.08
CA ILE A 320 13.93 8.10 -6.32
C ILE A 320 15.35 7.98 -5.72
N PRO A 321 15.48 7.92 -4.39
CA PRO A 321 16.76 7.69 -3.75
C PRO A 321 17.05 6.18 -3.74
N ILE A 322 17.63 5.65 -4.82
CA ILE A 322 17.94 4.22 -4.99
C ILE A 322 18.69 3.64 -3.78
N LYS A 323 19.63 4.39 -3.21
CA LYS A 323 20.34 3.98 -1.98
C LYS A 323 19.41 3.79 -0.78
N SER A 324 18.45 4.68 -0.57
CA SER A 324 17.43 4.55 0.49
C SER A 324 16.56 3.31 0.27
N LEU A 325 16.12 3.07 -0.98
CA LEU A 325 15.35 1.87 -1.32
C LEU A 325 16.14 0.58 -1.07
N TYR A 326 17.44 0.58 -1.38
CA TYR A 326 18.33 -0.54 -1.07
C TYR A 326 18.46 -0.75 0.43
N ASP A 327 18.66 0.32 1.22
CA ASP A 327 18.81 0.22 2.67
C ASP A 327 17.50 -0.27 3.34
N ILE A 328 16.33 0.12 2.83
CA ILE A 328 15.03 -0.45 3.22
C ILE A 328 14.98 -1.94 2.89
N GLU A 329 15.42 -2.36 1.70
CA GLU A 329 15.45 -3.78 1.34
C GLU A 329 16.40 -4.58 2.25
N GLN A 330 17.53 -4.02 2.67
CA GLN A 330 18.41 -4.66 3.64
C GLN A 330 17.74 -4.81 5.01
N TRP A 331 16.98 -3.80 5.46
CA TRP A 331 16.16 -3.88 6.67
C TRP A 331 15.04 -4.94 6.57
N LEU A 332 14.46 -5.14 5.38
CA LEU A 332 13.45 -6.18 5.20
C LEU A 332 14.07 -7.59 5.14
N ALA A 333 15.14 -7.73 4.37
CA ALA A 333 15.75 -9.01 4.04
C ALA A 333 16.60 -9.55 5.20
N GLY A 334 17.43 -8.70 5.79
CA GLY A 334 18.59 -9.13 6.57
C GLY A 334 19.60 -9.87 5.69
N GLU A 335 20.34 -10.80 6.31
CA GLU A 335 21.29 -11.66 5.61
C GLU A 335 20.60 -12.84 4.93
N TYR A 336 21.32 -13.49 4.00
CA TYR A 336 20.81 -14.66 3.30
C TYR A 336 20.47 -15.83 4.26
N PRO A 337 19.19 -16.28 4.33
CA PRO A 337 18.74 -17.19 5.39
C PRO A 337 19.32 -18.59 5.35
N LEU A 338 19.90 -18.99 4.22
CA LEU A 338 20.50 -20.31 4.02
C LEU A 338 22.04 -20.28 4.01
N ARG A 339 22.68 -19.19 4.47
CA ARG A 339 24.14 -19.05 4.46
C ARG A 339 24.86 -20.19 5.20
N ASP A 340 24.40 -20.52 6.40
CA ASP A 340 24.99 -21.54 7.27
C ASP A 340 24.07 -22.77 7.47
N TYR A 341 23.07 -22.92 6.61
CA TYR A 341 22.03 -23.94 6.74
C TYR A 341 22.55 -25.36 6.50
N LYS A 342 22.17 -26.30 7.37
CA LYS A 342 22.37 -27.74 7.18
C LYS A 342 21.05 -28.48 7.01
N PRO A 343 20.97 -29.53 6.16
CA PRO A 343 19.76 -30.33 6.01
C PRO A 343 19.24 -30.88 7.35
N GLY A 344 18.02 -30.48 7.73
CA GLY A 344 17.41 -30.91 9.00
C GLY A 344 17.30 -29.79 10.04
N GLU A 345 18.05 -28.71 9.86
CA GLU A 345 18.02 -27.54 10.75
C GLU A 345 17.02 -26.49 10.26
N LEU A 346 16.87 -25.40 11.02
CA LEU A 346 16.13 -24.21 10.58
C LEU A 346 17.11 -23.25 9.91
N GLY A 347 16.68 -22.58 8.85
CA GLY A 347 17.37 -21.39 8.36
C GLY A 347 17.15 -20.19 9.30
N ASN A 348 17.77 -19.06 8.98
CA ASN A 348 17.77 -17.88 9.85
C ASN A 348 17.28 -16.63 9.11
N ILE A 349 16.04 -16.19 9.37
CA ILE A 349 15.56 -14.86 8.95
C ILE A 349 15.91 -13.88 10.06
N ASN A 350 16.88 -13.00 9.81
CA ASN A 350 17.32 -11.97 10.75
C ASN A 350 16.97 -10.53 10.32
N GLY A 351 16.30 -10.36 9.18
CA GLY A 351 15.59 -9.12 8.82
C GLY A 351 14.20 -9.05 9.44
N LEU A 352 13.25 -8.40 8.76
CA LEU A 352 11.91 -8.19 9.30
C LEU A 352 11.13 -9.52 9.38
N ARG A 353 10.93 -10.00 10.62
CA ARG A 353 10.26 -11.27 10.93
C ARG A 353 8.75 -11.11 11.07
N ALA A 354 8.04 -12.22 11.13
CA ALA A 354 6.63 -12.23 11.49
C ALA A 354 6.44 -11.93 13.00
N PRO A 355 5.43 -11.13 13.39
CA PRO A 355 5.19 -10.80 14.79
C PRO A 355 4.74 -12.03 15.58
N LYS A 356 5.33 -12.24 16.76
CA LYS A 356 4.87 -13.24 17.72
C LYS A 356 3.65 -12.74 18.50
N TRP A 357 2.75 -13.65 18.86
CA TRP A 357 1.61 -13.37 19.73
C TRP A 357 2.08 -12.77 21.07
N PRO A 358 1.74 -11.51 21.39
CA PRO A 358 2.22 -10.86 22.60
C PRO A 358 1.67 -11.51 23.88
N ASN A 359 2.50 -11.61 24.92
CA ASN A 359 2.10 -12.10 26.24
C ASN A 359 1.00 -11.24 26.92
N SER A 360 0.76 -10.02 26.42
CA SER A 360 -0.31 -9.14 26.88
C SER A 360 -1.68 -9.46 26.27
N LEU A 361 -1.74 -10.29 25.24
CA LEU A 361 -2.98 -10.86 24.72
C LEU A 361 -3.35 -12.13 25.50
N PRO A 362 -4.60 -12.62 25.40
CA PRO A 362 -5.00 -13.88 26.02
C PRO A 362 -4.04 -15.02 25.66
N LYS A 363 -3.77 -15.89 26.64
CA LYS A 363 -2.89 -17.05 26.43
C LYS A 363 -3.47 -17.97 25.35
N ILE A 364 -2.56 -18.52 24.54
CA ILE A 364 -2.91 -19.53 23.54
C ILE A 364 -3.31 -20.82 24.26
N ASP A 365 -4.38 -21.46 23.80
CA ASP A 365 -4.75 -22.81 24.26
C ASP A 365 -3.87 -23.84 23.55
N GLU A 366 -2.79 -24.25 24.22
CA GLU A 366 -1.81 -25.19 23.69
C GLU A 366 -2.42 -26.55 23.29
N LYS A 367 -3.47 -27.02 23.99
CA LYS A 367 -4.12 -28.29 23.65
C LYS A 367 -4.87 -28.16 22.34
N LEU A 368 -5.59 -27.05 22.18
CA LEU A 368 -6.35 -26.77 20.96
C LEU A 368 -5.41 -26.44 19.79
N ALA A 369 -4.33 -25.70 20.03
CA ALA A 369 -3.28 -25.43 19.05
C ALA A 369 -2.61 -26.72 18.53
N ALA A 370 -2.40 -27.73 19.38
CA ALA A 370 -1.88 -29.03 18.96
C ALA A 370 -2.84 -29.77 18.01
N ILE A 371 -4.16 -29.62 18.19
CA ILE A 371 -5.17 -30.13 17.25
C ILE A 371 -5.12 -29.31 15.95
N GLY A 372 -5.07 -27.99 16.08
CA GLY A 372 -4.96 -27.05 14.96
C GLY A 372 -3.76 -27.32 14.07
N LYS A 373 -2.60 -27.69 14.64
CA LYS A 373 -1.40 -28.09 13.90
C LYS A 373 -1.66 -29.25 12.93
N LYS A 374 -2.42 -30.26 13.37
CA LYS A 374 -2.79 -31.41 12.52
C LYS A 374 -3.76 -30.98 11.42
N LEU A 375 -4.72 -30.11 11.74
CA LEU A 375 -5.66 -29.56 10.77
C LEU A 375 -4.95 -28.69 9.72
N TYR A 376 -3.97 -27.88 10.13
CA TYR A 376 -3.16 -27.06 9.23
C TYR A 376 -2.39 -27.91 8.24
N ALA A 377 -1.69 -28.94 8.73
CA ALA A 377 -0.93 -29.86 7.89
C ALA A 377 -1.83 -30.53 6.83
N LYS A 378 -3.09 -30.83 7.19
CA LYS A 378 -4.06 -31.47 6.31
C LYS A 378 -4.71 -30.51 5.31
N ASN A 379 -5.07 -29.30 5.74
CA ASN A 379 -6.00 -28.43 5.01
C ASN A 379 -5.35 -27.17 4.45
N CYS A 380 -4.22 -26.72 4.99
CA CYS A 380 -3.65 -25.40 4.69
C CYS A 380 -2.27 -25.51 4.01
N GLN A 381 -1.44 -26.45 4.50
CA GLN A 381 -0.02 -26.54 4.16
C GLN A 381 0.27 -26.74 2.67
N SER A 382 -0.62 -27.38 1.90
CA SER A 382 -0.43 -27.62 0.47
C SER A 382 -0.39 -26.32 -0.35
N CYS A 383 -1.10 -25.28 0.09
CA CYS A 383 -1.09 -23.96 -0.54
C CYS A 383 -0.18 -23.00 0.21
N HIS A 384 -0.29 -22.95 1.54
CA HIS A 384 0.37 -21.96 2.40
C HIS A 384 1.77 -22.36 2.87
N LEU A 385 2.28 -23.52 2.43
CA LEU A 385 3.57 -24.08 2.85
C LEU A 385 3.61 -24.49 4.34
N PRO A 386 4.59 -25.31 4.75
CA PRO A 386 4.84 -25.58 6.17
C PRO A 386 5.24 -24.29 6.91
N PRO A 387 5.01 -24.22 8.24
CA PRO A 387 5.42 -23.06 9.01
C PRO A 387 6.95 -22.94 9.02
N MET A 388 7.46 -21.71 9.13
CA MET A 388 8.91 -21.43 9.06
C MET A 388 9.72 -22.02 10.22
N ASP A 389 9.07 -22.42 11.32
CA ASP A 389 9.68 -23.12 12.44
C ASP A 389 9.79 -24.65 12.22
N SER A 390 9.45 -25.13 11.01
CA SER A 390 9.59 -26.53 10.62
C SER A 390 10.78 -26.77 9.68
N PRO A 391 11.58 -27.82 9.89
CA PRO A 391 12.66 -28.19 8.95
C PRO A 391 12.17 -28.45 7.52
N GLN A 392 10.92 -28.91 7.36
CA GLN A 392 10.32 -29.17 6.05
C GLN A 392 10.27 -27.92 5.18
N PHE A 393 9.96 -26.75 5.78
CA PHE A 393 9.93 -25.46 5.08
C PHE A 393 11.27 -25.19 4.38
N TRP A 394 12.35 -25.32 5.13
CA TRP A 394 13.72 -25.00 4.68
C TRP A 394 14.29 -26.00 3.66
N GLN A 395 13.95 -27.28 3.80
CA GLN A 395 14.48 -28.33 2.92
C GLN A 395 13.89 -28.31 1.50
N LYS A 396 12.58 -28.02 1.37
CA LYS A 396 11.82 -28.34 0.13
C LYS A 396 11.21 -27.15 -0.59
N HIS A 397 11.17 -25.97 0.02
CA HIS A 397 10.45 -24.82 -0.53
C HIS A 397 11.34 -23.67 -0.98
N TRP A 398 12.65 -23.90 -1.08
CA TRP A 398 13.64 -22.93 -1.52
C TRP A 398 14.32 -23.37 -2.82
N GLU A 399 14.21 -22.57 -3.88
CA GLU A 399 14.72 -22.90 -5.22
C GLU A 399 15.47 -21.73 -5.86
N LYS A 400 16.45 -22.04 -6.72
CA LYS A 400 17.07 -21.02 -7.59
C LYS A 400 16.09 -20.67 -8.70
N ILE A 401 16.01 -19.38 -9.05
CA ILE A 401 15.22 -18.93 -10.19
C ILE A 401 16.07 -19.16 -11.45
N SER A 402 15.52 -19.85 -12.44
CA SER A 402 16.18 -20.12 -13.71
C SER A 402 15.48 -19.37 -14.84
N TYR A 403 16.24 -18.67 -15.66
CA TYR A 403 15.73 -17.86 -16.76
C TYR A 403 16.62 -17.97 -17.99
N GLU A 404 16.08 -17.62 -19.15
CA GLU A 404 16.80 -17.62 -20.41
C GLU A 404 17.03 -16.18 -20.87
N GLU A 405 18.30 -15.82 -21.07
CA GLU A 405 18.71 -14.51 -21.53
C GLU A 405 19.74 -14.70 -22.64
N GLN A 406 19.51 -14.08 -23.80
CA GLN A 406 20.38 -14.20 -24.98
C GLN A 406 20.66 -15.66 -25.41
N GLY A 407 19.69 -16.56 -25.22
CA GLY A 407 19.77 -17.99 -25.58
C GLY A 407 20.52 -18.88 -24.57
N GLU A 408 21.03 -18.29 -23.50
CA GLU A 408 21.70 -18.99 -22.40
C GLU A 408 20.78 -19.14 -21.19
N VAL A 409 20.86 -20.30 -20.52
CA VAL A 409 20.14 -20.53 -19.27
C VAL A 409 20.98 -20.01 -18.12
N LYS A 410 20.48 -18.98 -17.45
CA LYS A 410 21.07 -18.40 -16.24
C LYS A 410 20.27 -18.81 -15.00
N GLN A 411 20.92 -18.70 -13.85
CA GLN A 411 20.29 -18.95 -12.55
C GLN A 411 20.74 -17.92 -11.53
N THR A 412 19.86 -17.63 -10.57
CA THR A 412 20.22 -16.80 -9.42
C THR A 412 21.27 -17.48 -8.54
N ASP A 413 22.09 -16.69 -7.87
CA ASP A 413 23.07 -17.20 -6.91
C ASP A 413 22.39 -17.84 -5.71
N TRP A 414 21.37 -17.17 -5.21
CA TRP A 414 20.59 -17.58 -4.05
C TRP A 414 19.33 -18.36 -4.42
N LYS A 415 18.86 -19.14 -3.44
CA LYS A 415 17.54 -19.75 -3.47
C LYS A 415 16.53 -18.81 -2.85
N TYR A 416 15.31 -18.86 -3.34
CA TYR A 416 14.17 -18.08 -2.84
C TYR A 416 13.01 -19.01 -2.50
N ILE A 417 12.14 -18.56 -1.61
CA ILE A 417 10.91 -19.26 -1.24
C ILE A 417 10.02 -19.33 -2.46
N LYS A 418 9.76 -20.54 -2.94
CA LYS A 418 8.86 -20.80 -4.04
C LYS A 418 7.42 -20.78 -3.56
N LEU A 419 6.69 -19.74 -3.96
CA LEU A 419 5.28 -19.60 -3.61
C LEU A 419 4.36 -20.33 -4.58
N GLN A 420 3.16 -20.64 -4.09
CA GLN A 420 2.10 -21.20 -4.91
C GLN A 420 1.23 -20.06 -5.46
N LEU A 421 1.12 -19.93 -6.77
CA LEU A 421 0.10 -19.08 -7.40
C LEU A 421 -1.13 -19.94 -7.65
N ILE A 422 -2.23 -19.59 -7.00
CA ILE A 422 -3.50 -20.29 -7.12
C ILE A 422 -4.34 -19.54 -8.16
N ASP A 423 -4.71 -20.25 -9.22
CA ASP A 423 -5.55 -19.73 -10.29
C ASP A 423 -6.88 -19.18 -9.75
N LEU A 424 -7.33 -18.06 -10.31
CA LEU A 424 -8.54 -17.36 -9.92
C LEU A 424 -9.78 -18.27 -9.97
N ALA A 425 -9.91 -19.12 -10.99
CA ALA A 425 -11.01 -20.07 -11.12
C ALA A 425 -10.96 -21.15 -10.03
N SER A 426 -9.77 -21.46 -9.52
CA SER A 426 -9.57 -22.44 -8.44
C SER A 426 -9.80 -21.85 -7.05
N ILE A 427 -9.37 -20.61 -6.79
CA ILE A 427 -9.52 -19.96 -5.47
C ILE A 427 -10.86 -19.25 -5.29
N GLY A 428 -11.48 -18.77 -6.37
CA GLY A 428 -12.84 -18.20 -6.39
C GLY A 428 -13.04 -16.89 -5.61
N THR A 429 -11.95 -16.24 -5.17
CA THR A 429 -12.00 -14.92 -4.51
C THR A 429 -12.28 -13.82 -5.53
N ASP A 430 -12.52 -12.59 -5.06
CA ASP A 430 -12.78 -11.43 -5.93
C ASP A 430 -11.74 -11.32 -7.07
N PRO A 431 -12.18 -11.15 -8.33
CA PRO A 431 -11.28 -11.17 -9.47
C PRO A 431 -10.65 -9.81 -9.81
N ALA A 432 -11.14 -8.70 -9.27
CA ALA A 432 -10.86 -7.35 -9.77
C ALA A 432 -9.35 -7.06 -9.84
N GLN A 433 -8.61 -7.33 -8.76
CA GLN A 433 -7.16 -7.10 -8.69
C GLN A 433 -6.40 -7.99 -9.69
N ALA A 434 -6.66 -9.30 -9.71
CA ALA A 434 -5.96 -10.24 -10.59
C ALA A 434 -6.21 -10.00 -12.08
N GLN A 435 -7.24 -9.22 -12.44
CA GLN A 435 -7.56 -8.85 -13.81
C GLN A 435 -6.81 -7.60 -14.32
N VAL A 436 -6.26 -6.76 -13.42
CA VAL A 436 -5.66 -5.48 -13.81
C VAL A 436 -4.45 -5.67 -14.74
N LEU A 437 -3.44 -6.43 -14.30
CA LEU A 437 -2.21 -6.64 -15.08
C LEU A 437 -2.44 -7.30 -16.45
N PRO A 438 -3.21 -8.40 -16.59
CA PRO A 438 -3.44 -9.02 -17.89
C PRO A 438 -4.28 -8.16 -18.83
N ASN A 439 -5.29 -7.45 -18.33
CA ASN A 439 -6.30 -6.82 -19.18
C ASN A 439 -5.99 -5.35 -19.52
N ARG A 440 -5.31 -4.62 -18.63
CA ARG A 440 -5.05 -3.19 -18.83
C ARG A 440 -4.00 -2.97 -19.91
N THR A 441 -4.27 -2.03 -20.80
CA THR A 441 -3.30 -1.53 -21.79
C THR A 441 -3.05 -0.04 -21.58
N VAL A 442 -1.89 0.42 -22.05
CA VAL A 442 -1.47 1.83 -22.00
C VAL A 442 -0.80 2.24 -23.31
N ASN A 443 -1.02 3.48 -23.70
CA ASN A 443 -0.37 4.12 -24.84
C ASN A 443 0.95 4.77 -24.39
N THR A 444 2.06 4.15 -24.78
CA THR A 444 3.42 4.63 -24.50
C THR A 444 4.09 5.29 -25.70
N LYS A 445 3.38 5.50 -26.83
CA LYS A 445 3.98 6.10 -28.03
C LYS A 445 4.80 7.36 -27.73
N GLU A 446 5.94 7.53 -28.38
CA GLU A 446 6.81 8.72 -28.32
C GLU A 446 7.55 8.88 -26.99
N LEU A 447 7.37 7.96 -26.03
CA LEU A 447 8.15 7.95 -24.80
C LEU A 447 9.61 7.55 -25.07
N GLY A 448 9.86 6.83 -26.16
CA GLY A 448 11.18 6.30 -26.49
C GLY A 448 11.50 5.01 -25.74
N LEU A 449 10.47 4.24 -25.36
CA LEU A 449 10.63 2.97 -24.68
C LEU A 449 11.25 1.94 -25.65
N ASN A 450 12.34 1.30 -25.22
CA ASN A 450 13.01 0.22 -25.92
C ASN A 450 13.85 -0.55 -24.91
N THR A 451 13.19 -1.44 -24.16
CA THR A 451 13.76 -1.99 -22.94
C THR A 451 13.50 -3.48 -22.88
N ASP A 452 14.53 -4.25 -22.58
CA ASP A 452 14.38 -5.69 -22.37
C ASP A 452 13.80 -5.96 -20.98
N VAL A 453 12.68 -6.69 -20.94
CA VAL A 453 12.07 -7.17 -19.70
C VAL A 453 11.89 -8.67 -19.79
N CYS A 454 11.96 -9.34 -18.65
CA CYS A 454 11.69 -10.76 -18.58
C CYS A 454 10.21 -11.02 -18.32
N VAL A 455 9.66 -12.08 -18.91
CA VAL A 455 8.26 -12.50 -18.73
C VAL A 455 8.17 -13.99 -18.44
N TYR A 456 7.14 -14.36 -17.67
CA TYR A 456 6.75 -15.75 -17.53
C TYR A 456 5.90 -16.18 -18.73
N VAL A 457 6.38 -17.21 -19.43
CA VAL A 457 5.71 -17.88 -20.54
C VAL A 457 5.07 -19.15 -20.03
N ASP A 458 3.75 -19.25 -20.16
CA ASP A 458 3.02 -20.44 -19.74
C ASP A 458 3.34 -21.66 -20.62
N LYS A 459 2.84 -22.84 -20.22
CA LYS A 459 3.13 -24.09 -20.94
C LYS A 459 2.58 -24.12 -22.36
N GLU A 460 1.51 -23.39 -22.63
CA GLU A 460 0.82 -23.38 -23.93
C GLU A 460 1.53 -22.43 -24.92
N GLN A 461 2.16 -21.38 -24.40
CA GLN A 461 2.94 -20.39 -25.14
C GLN A 461 4.38 -20.83 -25.41
N ARG A 462 4.85 -21.92 -24.78
CA ARG A 462 6.21 -22.42 -24.94
C ARG A 462 6.48 -22.95 -26.34
N THR A 463 7.52 -22.39 -26.97
CA THR A 463 8.07 -22.96 -28.21
C THR A 463 9.06 -24.08 -27.91
N LYS A 464 9.40 -24.88 -28.93
CA LYS A 464 10.42 -25.95 -28.81
C LYS A 464 11.82 -25.42 -28.53
N THR A 465 12.09 -24.14 -28.78
CA THR A 465 13.41 -23.53 -28.61
C THR A 465 13.63 -22.98 -27.20
N MET A 466 12.54 -22.67 -26.48
CA MET A 466 12.60 -22.16 -25.12
C MET A 466 13.04 -23.26 -24.14
N LYS A 467 14.11 -23.00 -23.39
CA LYS A 467 14.66 -23.94 -22.39
C LYS A 467 14.07 -23.71 -21.00
N LYS A 468 13.54 -22.51 -20.73
CA LYS A 468 12.96 -22.09 -19.44
C LYS A 468 11.65 -21.32 -19.61
N ASP A 469 10.86 -21.23 -18.55
CA ASP A 469 9.56 -20.51 -18.52
C ASP A 469 9.77 -18.99 -18.51
N LEU A 470 10.93 -18.52 -18.05
CA LEU A 470 11.26 -17.10 -17.98
C LEU A 470 12.11 -16.71 -19.19
N GLN A 471 11.59 -15.78 -19.99
CA GLN A 471 12.16 -15.37 -21.27
C GLN A 471 12.24 -13.84 -21.33
N PHE A 472 13.33 -13.30 -21.88
CA PHE A 472 13.44 -11.87 -22.15
C PHE A 472 12.76 -11.49 -23.47
N ILE A 473 12.01 -10.40 -23.43
CA ILE A 473 11.37 -9.76 -24.58
C ILE A 473 11.74 -8.29 -24.60
N ASN A 474 11.78 -7.71 -25.79
CA ASN A 474 12.01 -6.29 -25.96
C ASN A 474 10.67 -5.54 -26.00
N VAL A 475 10.46 -4.60 -25.07
CA VAL A 475 9.26 -3.77 -24.97
C VAL A 475 9.56 -2.43 -25.62
N GLN A 476 8.82 -2.11 -26.68
CA GLN A 476 8.94 -0.86 -27.43
C GLN A 476 7.69 -0.01 -27.29
N ASP A 477 7.78 1.26 -27.70
CA ASP A 477 6.63 2.14 -27.80
C ASP A 477 5.46 1.53 -28.59
N SER A 478 4.26 1.57 -27.99
CA SER A 478 3.02 1.10 -28.61
C SER A 478 1.83 1.90 -28.13
N ALA A 479 0.78 1.96 -28.95
CA ALA A 479 -0.50 2.54 -28.53
C ALA A 479 -1.26 1.65 -27.53
N THR A 480 -0.89 0.37 -27.44
CA THR A 480 -1.65 -0.65 -26.69
C THR A 480 -0.70 -1.60 -25.97
N ASN A 481 0.39 -1.08 -25.39
CA ASN A 481 1.26 -1.92 -24.59
C ASN A 481 0.48 -2.51 -23.42
N ASN A 482 0.73 -3.79 -23.09
CA ASN A 482 0.23 -4.34 -21.85
C ASN A 482 0.79 -3.53 -20.66
N PHE A 483 -0.06 -3.20 -19.70
CA PHE A 483 0.29 -2.35 -18.57
C PHE A 483 1.43 -2.90 -17.73
N ALA A 484 1.44 -4.21 -17.44
CA ALA A 484 2.50 -4.82 -16.64
C ALA A 484 3.87 -4.67 -17.32
N LEU A 485 3.93 -4.98 -18.62
CA LEU A 485 5.15 -4.89 -19.42
C LEU A 485 5.64 -3.45 -19.56
N ALA A 486 4.73 -2.52 -19.88
CA ALA A 486 5.06 -1.09 -19.97
C ALA A 486 5.59 -0.56 -18.64
N LEU A 487 4.94 -0.90 -17.52
CA LEU A 487 5.37 -0.45 -16.20
C LEU A 487 6.75 -1.00 -15.85
N GLY A 488 6.97 -2.30 -16.04
CA GLY A 488 8.27 -2.90 -15.76
C GLY A 488 9.40 -2.31 -16.61
N ALA A 489 9.12 -1.98 -17.88
CA ALA A 489 10.08 -1.31 -18.77
C ALA A 489 10.35 0.15 -18.36
N VAL A 490 9.32 0.92 -17.99
CA VAL A 490 9.49 2.31 -17.51
C VAL A 490 10.30 2.37 -16.21
N VAL A 491 10.04 1.44 -15.29
CA VAL A 491 10.79 1.37 -14.03
C VAL A 491 12.23 0.93 -14.27
N GLU A 492 12.45 0.00 -15.20
CA GLU A 492 13.80 -0.37 -15.65
C GLU A 492 14.55 0.86 -16.18
N GLU A 493 13.97 1.60 -17.13
CA GLU A 493 14.60 2.81 -17.68
C GLU A 493 14.87 3.87 -16.59
N THR A 494 13.95 4.02 -15.64
CA THR A 494 14.12 4.92 -14.49
C THR A 494 15.33 4.53 -13.63
N ASN A 495 15.51 3.24 -13.35
CA ASN A 495 16.66 2.74 -12.60
C ASN A 495 17.96 2.85 -13.41
N GLN A 496 17.94 2.46 -14.68
CA GLN A 496 19.09 2.55 -15.57
C GLN A 496 19.56 4.00 -15.77
N GLN A 497 18.61 4.94 -15.85
CA GLN A 497 18.90 6.36 -15.91
C GLN A 497 19.68 6.81 -14.66
N TRP A 498 19.23 6.40 -13.47
CA TRP A 498 19.93 6.70 -12.22
C TRP A 498 21.32 6.06 -12.18
N PHE A 499 21.48 4.81 -12.60
CA PHE A 499 22.78 4.13 -12.65
C PHE A 499 23.77 4.86 -13.57
N ARG A 500 23.32 5.28 -14.76
CA ARG A 500 24.13 6.07 -15.71
C ARG A 500 24.57 7.40 -15.11
N GLN A 501 23.65 8.13 -14.47
CA GLN A 501 23.96 9.43 -13.85
C GLN A 501 24.95 9.32 -12.68
N ASN A 502 24.92 8.20 -11.95
CA ASN A 502 25.75 7.98 -10.76
C ASN A 502 27.01 7.14 -11.05
N TYR A 503 27.29 6.82 -12.32
CA TYR A 503 28.43 5.98 -12.73
C TYR A 503 28.49 4.65 -11.95
N THR A 504 27.34 4.01 -11.77
CA THR A 504 27.24 2.75 -11.01
C THR A 504 27.91 1.63 -11.79
N SER A 505 28.78 0.85 -11.16
CA SER A 505 29.39 -0.32 -11.79
C SER A 505 28.42 -1.49 -11.86
N ASP A 506 28.62 -2.40 -12.82
CA ASP A 506 27.80 -3.61 -12.99
C ASP A 506 27.69 -4.44 -11.69
N GLU A 507 28.80 -4.57 -10.95
CA GLU A 507 28.81 -5.26 -9.66
C GLU A 507 27.88 -4.60 -8.63
N TRP A 508 27.89 -3.26 -8.56
CA TRP A 508 27.03 -2.53 -7.64
C TRP A 508 25.58 -2.52 -8.11
N GLN A 509 25.34 -2.44 -9.41
CA GLN A 509 24.01 -2.54 -9.98
C GLN A 509 23.35 -3.88 -9.62
N GLN A 510 24.04 -5.01 -9.83
CA GLN A 510 23.51 -6.34 -9.46
C GLN A 510 23.19 -6.46 -7.96
N LYS A 511 23.99 -5.82 -7.09
CA LYS A 511 23.73 -5.76 -5.65
C LYS A 511 22.48 -4.92 -5.34
N LEU A 512 22.35 -3.75 -5.95
CA LEU A 512 21.20 -2.86 -5.78
C LEU A 512 19.90 -3.51 -6.27
N GLU A 513 19.97 -4.24 -7.37
CA GLU A 513 18.86 -5.01 -7.96
C GLU A 513 18.48 -6.26 -7.14
N GLY A 514 19.32 -6.69 -6.19
CA GLY A 514 19.04 -7.83 -5.33
C GLY A 514 19.16 -9.19 -6.02
N GLY A 515 19.98 -9.29 -7.08
CA GLY A 515 20.36 -10.56 -7.71
C GLY A 515 19.22 -11.35 -8.37
N ARG A 516 18.16 -10.67 -8.81
CA ARG A 516 17.04 -11.26 -9.56
C ARG A 516 16.79 -10.48 -10.87
N PRO A 517 16.41 -11.15 -11.97
CA PRO A 517 16.05 -10.47 -13.20
C PRO A 517 14.75 -9.66 -13.04
N ASN A 518 14.56 -8.62 -13.85
CA ASN A 518 13.29 -7.89 -13.99
C ASN A 518 12.26 -8.77 -14.73
N CYS A 519 11.82 -9.85 -14.10
CA CYS A 519 10.79 -10.72 -14.62
C CYS A 519 9.40 -10.36 -14.08
N LEU A 520 8.43 -10.37 -14.98
CA LEU A 520 7.05 -9.97 -14.74
C LEU A 520 6.08 -11.14 -15.00
N LYS A 521 4.99 -11.13 -14.24
CA LYS A 521 3.83 -12.01 -14.42
C LYS A 521 2.57 -11.16 -14.44
N HIS A 522 1.68 -11.47 -15.37
CA HIS A 522 0.35 -10.88 -15.49
C HIS A 522 -0.71 -11.99 -15.52
N SER A 523 -0.65 -12.90 -14.53
CA SER A 523 -1.54 -14.06 -14.44
C SER A 523 -2.85 -13.75 -13.71
N PHE A 524 -3.94 -14.44 -14.08
CA PHE A 524 -5.20 -14.45 -13.33
C PHE A 524 -5.10 -15.35 -12.08
N ALA A 525 -4.26 -14.98 -11.13
CA ALA A 525 -3.97 -15.80 -9.95
C ALA A 525 -3.71 -14.95 -8.71
N TYR A 526 -3.80 -15.57 -7.54
CA TYR A 526 -3.33 -14.99 -6.27
C TYR A 526 -2.31 -15.90 -5.60
N LYS A 527 -1.29 -15.30 -4.98
CA LYS A 527 -0.28 -16.05 -4.24
C LYS A 527 -0.81 -16.55 -2.90
N ALA A 528 -0.47 -17.80 -2.58
CA ALA A 528 -0.54 -18.33 -1.23
C ALA A 528 0.87 -18.28 -0.61
N ARG A 529 0.97 -17.61 0.54
CA ARG A 529 2.21 -17.41 1.30
C ARG A 529 2.18 -18.16 2.64
N PRO A 530 3.35 -18.39 3.27
CA PRO A 530 3.43 -18.80 4.68
C PRO A 530 2.59 -17.93 5.60
N LEU A 531 1.90 -18.58 6.55
CA LEU A 531 0.94 -17.95 7.46
C LEU A 531 1.56 -17.47 8.79
N ASN A 532 2.89 -17.44 8.91
CA ASN A 532 3.56 -16.85 10.07
C ASN A 532 3.15 -15.38 10.23
N GLY A 533 2.70 -15.01 11.43
CA GLY A 533 2.21 -13.67 11.76
C GLY A 533 0.80 -13.34 11.27
N ILE A 534 0.06 -14.29 10.67
CA ILE A 534 -1.27 -14.04 10.08
C ILE A 534 -2.29 -13.50 11.09
N TRP A 535 -2.10 -13.76 12.39
CA TRP A 535 -2.97 -13.22 13.44
C TRP A 535 -3.01 -11.69 13.44
N ALA A 536 -1.95 -11.04 12.93
CA ALA A 536 -1.73 -9.61 12.98
C ALA A 536 -2.05 -8.88 11.67
N THR A 537 -2.76 -9.53 10.74
CA THR A 537 -2.94 -9.04 9.36
C THR A 537 -4.39 -8.83 8.99
N ALA A 538 -5.31 -8.76 9.96
CA ALA A 538 -6.70 -8.49 9.68
C ALA A 538 -6.88 -7.09 9.04
N PRO A 539 -7.87 -6.90 8.18
CA PRO A 539 -8.83 -7.88 7.68
C PRO A 539 -8.23 -8.88 6.66
N TYR A 540 -8.95 -9.97 6.39
CA TYR A 540 -8.50 -11.11 5.59
C TYR A 540 -9.04 -11.09 4.15
N LEU A 541 -8.47 -11.98 3.33
CA LEU A 541 -8.48 -11.96 1.86
C LEU A 541 -7.70 -10.77 1.29
N HIS A 542 -7.37 -10.84 -0.01
CA HIS A 542 -6.56 -9.81 -0.66
C HIS A 542 -7.22 -8.43 -0.63
N ASN A 543 -8.55 -8.36 -0.56
CA ASN A 543 -9.33 -7.13 -0.53
C ASN A 543 -9.85 -6.74 0.86
N GLY A 544 -9.49 -7.45 1.94
CA GLY A 544 -9.92 -7.08 3.29
C GLY A 544 -11.42 -7.23 3.54
N SER A 545 -12.11 -8.07 2.76
CA SER A 545 -13.57 -8.27 2.83
C SER A 545 -14.04 -9.25 3.93
N VAL A 546 -13.12 -9.77 4.74
CA VAL A 546 -13.42 -10.70 5.84
C VAL A 546 -12.79 -10.23 7.15
N PRO A 547 -13.56 -9.94 8.22
CA PRO A 547 -13.03 -9.23 9.38
C PRO A 547 -12.17 -10.09 10.33
N SER A 548 -12.38 -11.41 10.36
CA SER A 548 -11.75 -12.32 11.33
C SER A 548 -11.37 -13.67 10.72
N LEU A 549 -10.40 -14.37 11.31
CA LEU A 549 -10.07 -15.74 10.91
C LEU A 549 -11.26 -16.68 11.10
N TYR A 550 -12.07 -16.48 12.14
CA TYR A 550 -13.29 -17.27 12.34
C TYR A 550 -14.26 -17.13 11.17
N SER A 551 -14.48 -15.92 10.67
CA SER A 551 -15.31 -15.67 9.49
C SER A 551 -14.67 -16.26 8.22
N LEU A 552 -13.35 -16.17 8.07
CA LEU A 552 -12.64 -16.74 6.91
C LEU A 552 -12.79 -18.26 6.83
N LEU A 553 -12.67 -18.94 7.97
CA LEU A 553 -12.81 -20.39 8.09
C LEU A 553 -14.26 -20.87 8.07
N SER A 554 -15.24 -19.95 8.12
CA SER A 554 -16.66 -20.25 7.98
C SER A 554 -17.06 -20.33 6.51
N GLU A 555 -18.25 -20.90 6.24
CA GLU A 555 -18.73 -20.99 4.86
C GLU A 555 -18.94 -19.59 4.27
N PRO A 556 -18.73 -19.38 2.96
CA PRO A 556 -18.89 -18.07 2.34
C PRO A 556 -20.24 -17.40 2.63
N HIS A 557 -21.34 -18.16 2.68
CA HIS A 557 -22.67 -17.63 2.99
C HIS A 557 -22.89 -17.28 4.47
N GLU A 558 -22.01 -17.76 5.36
CA GLU A 558 -22.00 -17.40 6.79
C GLU A 558 -21.12 -16.16 7.07
N ARG A 559 -20.38 -15.66 6.07
CA ARG A 559 -19.54 -14.46 6.19
C ARG A 559 -20.43 -13.20 6.24
N PRO A 560 -20.03 -12.16 6.99
CA PRO A 560 -20.79 -10.91 7.04
C PRO A 560 -20.85 -10.25 5.66
N THR A 561 -22.02 -9.73 5.31
CA THR A 561 -22.25 -8.95 4.07
C THR A 561 -21.65 -7.55 4.14
N PHE A 562 -21.61 -6.97 5.34
CA PHE A 562 -21.03 -5.67 5.61
C PHE A 562 -19.90 -5.78 6.61
N VAL A 563 -18.77 -5.12 6.33
CA VAL A 563 -17.58 -5.11 7.19
C VAL A 563 -17.22 -3.67 7.56
N GLU A 564 -17.12 -3.39 8.86
CA GLU A 564 -16.68 -2.09 9.38
C GLU A 564 -15.15 -2.06 9.48
N LEU A 565 -14.51 -1.12 8.76
CA LEU A 565 -13.08 -0.86 8.76
C LEU A 565 -12.77 0.54 9.33
N GLY A 566 -11.53 0.73 9.80
CA GLY A 566 -11.07 1.95 10.51
C GLY A 566 -11.19 1.86 12.04
N ARG A 567 -11.92 0.87 12.56
CA ARG A 567 -11.87 0.51 13.98
C ARG A 567 -10.55 -0.21 14.27
N LEU A 568 -9.89 0.17 15.36
CA LEU A 568 -8.62 -0.43 15.77
C LEU A 568 -8.78 -1.62 16.75
N GLU A 569 -9.94 -1.77 17.37
CA GLU A 569 -10.19 -2.76 18.42
C GLU A 569 -10.03 -4.19 17.90
N PHE A 570 -9.05 -4.92 18.45
CA PHE A 570 -8.72 -6.28 18.09
C PHE A 570 -9.53 -7.29 18.89
N ASP A 571 -10.14 -8.25 18.18
CA ASP A 571 -10.78 -9.43 18.76
C ASP A 571 -9.76 -10.58 18.86
N PRO A 572 -9.23 -10.91 20.05
CA PRO A 572 -8.24 -11.98 20.19
C PRO A 572 -8.83 -13.39 20.15
N ILE A 573 -10.16 -13.53 20.20
CA ILE A 573 -10.84 -14.83 20.19
C ILE A 573 -11.03 -15.25 18.74
N ASN A 574 -11.73 -14.43 17.94
CA ASN A 574 -11.96 -14.71 16.52
C ASN A 574 -10.77 -14.33 15.64
N VAL A 575 -9.80 -13.60 16.21
CA VAL A 575 -8.57 -13.08 15.58
C VAL A 575 -8.93 -12.19 14.39
N GLY A 576 -9.15 -10.91 14.67
CA GLY A 576 -9.46 -9.93 13.64
C GLY A 576 -9.92 -8.57 14.16
N VAL A 577 -10.56 -7.80 13.27
CA VAL A 577 -11.11 -6.48 13.60
C VAL A 577 -12.49 -6.66 14.24
N SER A 578 -12.68 -6.14 15.44
CA SER A 578 -13.97 -6.14 16.12
C SER A 578 -15.02 -5.40 15.28
N GLN A 579 -16.27 -5.88 15.26
CA GLN A 579 -17.33 -5.29 14.45
C GLN A 579 -18.32 -4.50 15.32
N GLY A 580 -18.60 -3.26 14.95
CA GLY A 580 -19.47 -2.35 15.69
C GLY A 580 -20.95 -2.80 15.74
N LYS A 581 -21.70 -2.27 16.72
CA LYS A 581 -23.13 -2.57 16.89
C LYS A 581 -23.96 -2.24 15.64
N TYR A 582 -23.61 -1.15 14.94
CA TYR A 582 -24.29 -0.73 13.72
C TYR A 582 -24.16 -1.78 12.61
N VAL A 583 -22.93 -2.18 12.26
CA VAL A 583 -22.69 -3.16 11.19
C VAL A 583 -23.23 -4.55 11.56
N ASN A 584 -23.19 -4.93 12.84
CA ASN A 584 -23.79 -6.17 13.31
C ASN A 584 -25.31 -6.19 13.12
N ALA A 585 -26.01 -5.10 13.46
CA ALA A 585 -27.44 -4.96 13.21
C ALA A 585 -27.77 -4.91 11.71
N LEU A 586 -26.89 -4.30 10.90
CA LEU A 586 -27.03 -4.24 9.45
C LEU A 586 -26.94 -5.64 8.82
N ASN A 587 -25.98 -6.46 9.26
CA ASN A 587 -25.80 -7.84 8.79
C ASN A 587 -27.00 -8.74 9.12
N GLN A 588 -27.72 -8.52 10.24
CA GLN A 588 -28.94 -9.26 10.55
C GLN A 588 -30.10 -8.99 9.57
N ARG A 589 -30.02 -7.92 8.78
CA ARG A 589 -31.05 -7.44 7.86
C ARG A 589 -30.51 -7.22 6.45
N SER A 590 -29.42 -7.89 6.08
CA SER A 590 -28.71 -7.66 4.81
C SER A 590 -29.59 -7.83 3.57
N ASN A 591 -30.54 -8.78 3.61
CA ASN A 591 -31.50 -9.04 2.53
C ASN A 591 -32.52 -7.91 2.31
N LEU A 592 -32.65 -6.95 3.23
CA LEU A 592 -33.61 -5.84 3.12
C LEU A 592 -33.04 -4.61 2.41
N ARG A 593 -31.73 -4.58 2.11
CA ARG A 593 -31.10 -3.47 1.39
C ARG A 593 -30.59 -3.95 0.03
N PRO A 594 -30.81 -3.20 -1.06
CA PRO A 594 -30.16 -3.47 -2.33
C PRO A 594 -28.63 -3.43 -2.21
N ALA A 595 -27.93 -4.14 -3.08
CA ALA A 595 -26.49 -4.02 -3.24
C ALA A 595 -26.12 -2.59 -3.65
N ASN A 596 -24.96 -2.11 -3.19
CA ASN A 596 -24.36 -0.82 -3.60
C ASN A 596 -25.23 0.42 -3.29
N GLN A 597 -26.09 0.34 -2.26
CA GLN A 597 -26.91 1.46 -1.79
C GLN A 597 -26.67 1.79 -0.31
N THR A 598 -25.61 1.23 0.29
CA THR A 598 -25.20 1.57 1.64
C THR A 598 -24.17 2.68 1.56
N ASP A 599 -24.31 3.71 2.38
CA ASP A 599 -23.29 4.75 2.49
C ASP A 599 -21.96 4.12 2.91
N ASP A 600 -20.91 4.45 2.18
CA ASP A 600 -19.55 3.94 2.41
C ASP A 600 -19.02 4.30 3.80
N TYR A 601 -19.55 5.34 4.45
CA TYR A 601 -19.08 5.77 5.77
C TYR A 601 -20.24 5.99 6.74
N GLN A 602 -20.07 5.46 7.95
CA GLN A 602 -20.96 5.71 9.09
C GLN A 602 -20.12 6.11 10.30
N ASN A 603 -20.38 7.28 10.88
CA ASN A 603 -19.64 7.83 12.02
C ASN A 603 -18.11 7.89 11.80
N GLY A 604 -17.70 8.11 10.55
CA GLY A 604 -16.29 8.14 10.14
C GLY A 604 -15.63 6.77 9.95
N TYR A 605 -16.34 5.65 10.16
CA TYR A 605 -15.84 4.31 9.83
C TYR A 605 -16.31 3.88 8.44
N PHE A 606 -15.45 3.14 7.72
CA PHE A 606 -15.78 2.65 6.38
C PHE A 606 -16.63 1.37 6.48
N ILE A 607 -17.73 1.32 5.73
CA ILE A 607 -18.66 0.19 5.66
C ILE A 607 -18.50 -0.47 4.29
N LEU A 608 -17.71 -1.54 4.25
CA LEU A 608 -17.47 -2.33 3.04
C LEU A 608 -18.67 -3.23 2.75
N ASP A 609 -19.33 -3.04 1.62
CA ASP A 609 -20.39 -3.93 1.11
C ASP A 609 -19.79 -5.04 0.22
N THR A 610 -19.83 -6.28 0.69
CA THR A 610 -19.18 -7.42 0.01
C THR A 610 -19.93 -7.92 -1.22
N ARG A 611 -21.00 -7.25 -1.63
CA ARG A 611 -21.79 -7.56 -2.84
C ARG A 611 -21.30 -6.75 -4.05
N GLN A 612 -20.50 -5.71 -3.81
CA GLN A 612 -19.88 -4.91 -4.85
C GLN A 612 -18.69 -5.67 -5.48
N ALA A 613 -18.54 -5.60 -6.80
CA ALA A 613 -17.32 -6.08 -7.47
C ALA A 613 -16.11 -5.30 -6.94
N GLY A 614 -14.98 -5.99 -6.71
CA GLY A 614 -13.83 -5.45 -5.99
C GLY A 614 -13.89 -5.66 -4.46
N ASN A 615 -15.08 -5.92 -3.91
CA ASN A 615 -15.32 -6.15 -2.48
C ASN A 615 -15.80 -7.57 -2.16
N LEU A 616 -15.89 -8.47 -3.15
CA LEU A 616 -16.45 -9.81 -2.92
C LEU A 616 -15.68 -10.55 -1.83
N ASN A 617 -16.42 -11.17 -0.92
CA ASN A 617 -15.89 -12.03 0.14
C ASN A 617 -16.03 -13.53 -0.19
N THR A 618 -16.12 -13.86 -1.48
CA THR A 618 -16.27 -15.24 -1.99
C THR A 618 -14.93 -15.99 -1.99
N GLY A 619 -14.97 -17.28 -2.36
CA GLY A 619 -13.78 -18.10 -2.52
C GLY A 619 -13.11 -18.50 -1.22
N HIS A 620 -11.98 -19.20 -1.33
CA HIS A 620 -11.27 -19.79 -0.19
C HIS A 620 -12.25 -20.51 0.76
N ALA A 621 -13.09 -21.38 0.18
CA ALA A 621 -14.30 -21.88 0.81
C ALA A 621 -14.08 -23.25 1.46
N PHE A 622 -14.37 -23.35 2.77
CA PHE A 622 -14.50 -24.60 3.50
C PHE A 622 -15.97 -25.02 3.52
N THR A 623 -16.40 -25.84 2.56
CA THR A 623 -17.82 -26.21 2.39
C THR A 623 -17.98 -27.65 1.92
N ASN A 624 -19.11 -28.27 2.25
CA ASN A 624 -19.45 -29.59 1.71
C ASN A 624 -20.12 -29.51 0.33
N ASP A 625 -20.65 -28.34 -0.05
CA ASP A 625 -21.23 -28.12 -1.37
C ASP A 625 -20.13 -28.09 -2.44
N HIS A 626 -20.26 -28.91 -3.48
CA HIS A 626 -19.28 -28.98 -4.58
C HIS A 626 -19.50 -27.92 -5.66
N SER A 627 -20.65 -27.25 -5.66
CA SER A 627 -20.98 -26.20 -6.62
C SER A 627 -20.39 -24.84 -6.27
N VAL A 628 -19.95 -24.64 -5.01
CA VAL A 628 -19.36 -23.38 -4.54
C VAL A 628 -18.00 -23.15 -5.19
N PRO A 629 -17.82 -22.08 -5.98
CA PRO A 629 -16.52 -21.71 -6.54
C PRO A 629 -15.49 -21.46 -5.43
N GLY A 630 -14.24 -21.84 -5.67
CA GLY A 630 -13.19 -21.63 -4.68
C GLY A 630 -13.20 -22.60 -3.50
N LYS A 631 -13.85 -23.77 -3.62
CA LYS A 631 -13.81 -24.82 -2.61
C LYS A 631 -12.39 -25.35 -2.43
N ILE A 632 -11.84 -25.16 -1.24
CA ILE A 632 -10.49 -25.62 -0.86
C ILE A 632 -10.51 -26.77 0.15
N GLY A 633 -11.68 -27.07 0.74
CA GLY A 633 -11.82 -28.12 1.74
C GLY A 633 -13.27 -28.33 2.14
N ARG A 634 -13.50 -29.34 3.00
CA ARG A 634 -14.82 -29.61 3.58
C ARG A 634 -15.23 -28.53 4.58
N LYS A 635 -16.52 -28.48 4.95
CA LYS A 635 -17.00 -27.64 6.05
C LYS A 635 -16.25 -27.98 7.35
N LEU A 636 -15.81 -26.94 8.06
CA LEU A 636 -15.20 -27.04 9.39
C LEU A 636 -16.26 -26.78 10.47
N ASN A 637 -16.26 -27.59 11.53
CA ASN A 637 -17.10 -27.31 12.69
C ASN A 637 -16.46 -26.22 13.59
N HIS A 638 -17.19 -25.78 14.62
CA HIS A 638 -16.71 -24.72 15.52
C HIS A 638 -15.38 -25.07 16.21
N GLU A 639 -15.24 -26.28 16.76
CA GLU A 639 -14.03 -26.72 17.46
C GLU A 639 -12.82 -26.77 16.53
N GLU A 640 -13.00 -27.22 15.29
CA GLU A 640 -11.94 -27.25 14.27
C GLU A 640 -11.51 -25.84 13.86
N LYS A 641 -12.47 -24.91 13.73
CA LYS A 641 -12.17 -23.50 13.46
C LYS A 641 -11.35 -22.89 14.59
N MET A 642 -11.79 -23.07 15.84
CA MET A 642 -11.07 -22.56 17.01
C MET A 642 -9.70 -23.21 17.16
N ALA A 643 -9.56 -24.51 16.88
CA ALA A 643 -8.27 -25.19 16.90
C ALA A 643 -7.29 -24.64 15.87
N LEU A 644 -7.74 -24.44 14.63
CA LEU A 644 -6.92 -23.77 13.61
C LEU A 644 -6.53 -22.36 14.06
N ILE A 645 -7.46 -21.59 14.63
CA ILE A 645 -7.17 -20.23 15.12
C ILE A 645 -6.10 -20.25 16.21
N GLU A 646 -6.23 -21.09 17.24
CA GLU A 646 -5.23 -21.21 18.30
C GLU A 646 -3.85 -21.61 17.75
N TYR A 647 -3.80 -22.50 16.75
CA TYR A 647 -2.55 -22.81 16.07
C TYR A 647 -1.99 -21.63 15.26
N LEU A 648 -2.82 -20.89 14.53
CA LEU A 648 -2.39 -19.72 13.74
C LEU A 648 -1.86 -18.58 14.61
N LYS A 649 -2.28 -18.49 15.89
CA LYS A 649 -1.66 -17.58 16.88
C LYS A 649 -0.21 -17.95 17.19
N THR A 650 0.19 -19.21 17.05
CA THR A 650 1.56 -19.66 17.36
C THR A 650 2.57 -19.35 16.26
N LEU A 651 2.10 -19.09 15.02
CA LEU A 651 2.96 -19.00 13.84
C LEU A 651 3.70 -17.68 13.71
#